data_AF-A0A9N8E8Z9-F1
#
_entry.id   AF-A0A9N8E8Z9-F1
#
_cell.length_a   1.000
_cell.length_b   1.000
_cell.length_c   1.000
_cell.angle_alpha   90.00
_cell.angle_beta   90.00
_cell.angle_gamma   90.00
#
_symmetry.space_group_name_H-M   'P 1'
#
loop_
_entity.id
_entity.type
_entity.pdbx_description
1 polymer ?
#
loop_
_entity_poly.entity_id
_entity_poly.type
_entity_poly.pdbx_seq_one_letter_code
_entity_poly.pdbx_strand_id
1 'polypeptide(L)'
;MVAQFQTALTAVLALSGASHVLGKGVRSNGRKLQNVCVDPGLDISMSESLMAVMSTTGMWDAVMDGLEQFATDGVSIGSSTALLPEANDAAVTGATIEDGQSGDVNFPHGNIKPLATAGERSVCLESYGWKITGTPDGLGAYLPNDDTVRVVVQSEGYGPLRYESFKFPVNDGAATFGGSHIQYVDYDRESLSMFMNNADAASTMVTGAGEMIENVINLKGEPVGRRNGESPTSMGAHFANTDANGTYAMLKMVAEADWFLQSLCSAHLEQQHQWGPGIGLEDDIFLTSEEWSNYALDQLFVGLSVRKLCHTIVLESGQQRQAISFTRANSTSLFPIHVSSTYAPQGHALDIQTKTLYALGGITQGGFEKIIEVNPQNPDYIILAISGYNGPFDINDHVPDKLYPENMIEARNVEYGPRADGNNYTFTKDIVPFRIFVGVKGKLEDGSEAPADDFLARNGLKYGQMYGFAIDMRNDTGAVGPTAGEWRDAWHKTATNGETVPGKWIAQPWRWDGEVRNFQHDGSWDYQNPPPGTEAGSELEGYYWWVSNGIDKGGCKTEHITGDPRPDTSAFIQGSTCGYFGHLYINDVVEVLAVAGGELPTVFDGSYYVYQGETDITEQVVLNGAGRLPDGRNATRNWDNADPESTGKVTFEDVDGLEAFQAADGNMYLMIQEDSGNKYGERMFISSPLEHEDDGEDLTYYFVAMSGGKQNSRQVAGVGVPAGVACHDGEKFKADAHEFSGLFDMSGLLRKNDDGTWGMSASDTGVAKLANNALVDINDKYILVGLQAGNFACGVIGAFQADRGGQWLLYQPSIPHGAVPSVEVVRQDFPQEESEDEETDGDGDD
;
A
#
# COMPACT_ATOMS: atom_id res chain seq x y z
N MET A 1 -33.87 1.45 -11.47
CA MET A 1 -33.38 2.50 -12.38
C MET A 1 -31.97 2.20 -12.84
N VAL A 2 -30.99 1.99 -11.94
CA VAL A 2 -29.60 1.58 -12.32
C VAL A 2 -29.55 0.34 -13.24
N ALA A 3 -30.35 -0.70 -13.00
CA ALA A 3 -30.44 -1.85 -13.93
C ALA A 3 -30.89 -1.51 -15.37
N GLN A 4 -31.65 -0.42 -15.57
CA GLN A 4 -32.00 0.08 -16.90
C GLN A 4 -30.87 0.92 -17.52
N PHE A 5 -30.02 1.53 -16.69
CA PHE A 5 -28.81 2.25 -17.10
C PHE A 5 -27.75 1.28 -17.65
N GLN A 6 -27.44 0.19 -16.93
CA GLN A 6 -26.57 -0.90 -17.43
C GLN A 6 -27.07 -1.49 -18.77
N THR A 7 -28.38 -1.74 -18.88
CA THR A 7 -28.97 -2.30 -20.12
C THR A 7 -28.83 -1.33 -21.31
N ALA A 8 -28.90 -0.02 -21.08
CA ALA A 8 -28.72 0.99 -22.12
C ALA A 8 -27.25 1.20 -22.50
N LEU A 9 -26.35 1.32 -21.52
CA LEU A 9 -24.92 1.58 -21.76
C LEU A 9 -24.23 0.38 -22.45
N THR A 10 -24.53 -0.85 -21.99
CA THR A 10 -24.04 -2.07 -22.64
C THR A 10 -24.60 -2.22 -24.07
N ALA A 11 -25.84 -1.79 -24.31
CA ALA A 11 -26.41 -1.80 -25.66
C ALA A 11 -25.75 -0.77 -26.59
N VAL A 12 -25.42 0.43 -26.10
CA VAL A 12 -24.69 1.44 -26.89
C VAL A 12 -23.28 0.96 -27.26
N LEU A 13 -22.54 0.40 -26.31
CA LEU A 13 -21.20 -0.13 -26.54
C LEU A 13 -21.19 -1.40 -27.42
N ALA A 14 -22.24 -2.22 -27.38
CA ALA A 14 -22.37 -3.39 -28.26
C ALA A 14 -22.88 -3.07 -29.68
N LEU A 15 -23.48 -1.89 -29.91
CA LEU A 15 -24.06 -1.50 -31.19
C LEU A 15 -23.09 -0.72 -32.10
N SER A 16 -21.98 -0.19 -31.59
CA SER A 16 -20.97 0.58 -32.34
C SER A 16 -20.00 -0.28 -33.18
N GLY A 17 -20.38 -1.54 -33.50
CA GLY A 17 -19.50 -2.60 -34.01
C GLY A 17 -18.53 -2.21 -35.12
N ALA A 18 -17.29 -1.91 -34.73
CA ALA A 18 -16.18 -1.53 -35.60
C ALA A 18 -15.68 -2.71 -36.45
N SER A 19 -16.42 -3.02 -37.51
CA SER A 19 -16.06 -4.07 -38.46
C SER A 19 -14.94 -3.61 -39.40
N HIS A 20 -13.73 -4.13 -39.17
CA HIS A 20 -12.55 -4.06 -40.05
C HIS A 20 -11.91 -2.68 -40.25
N VAL A 21 -10.96 -2.33 -39.37
CA VAL A 21 -9.79 -1.52 -39.74
C VAL A 21 -8.52 -2.33 -39.45
N LEU A 22 -7.92 -2.90 -40.50
CA LEU A 22 -6.58 -3.49 -40.39
C LEU A 22 -5.54 -2.37 -40.23
N GLY A 23 -5.04 -2.19 -39.01
CA GLY A 23 -4.00 -1.21 -38.69
C GLY A 23 -2.77 -1.39 -39.58
N LYS A 24 -2.45 -0.35 -40.36
CA LYS A 24 -1.16 -0.27 -41.06
C LYS A 24 -0.14 0.31 -40.07
N GLY A 25 0.77 -0.53 -39.60
CA GLY A 25 1.81 -0.13 -38.64
C GLY A 25 2.56 1.13 -39.09
N VAL A 26 2.69 2.08 -38.17
CA VAL A 26 3.44 3.32 -38.38
C VAL A 26 4.93 2.98 -38.50
N ARG A 27 5.61 3.59 -39.48
CA ARG A 27 7.06 3.48 -39.65
C ARG A 27 7.73 4.80 -39.30
N SER A 28 8.41 4.85 -38.17
CA SER A 28 9.57 5.74 -37.99
C SER A 28 10.86 4.92 -38.19
N ASN A 29 11.86 5.52 -38.85
CA ASN A 29 13.27 5.10 -38.92
C ASN A 29 13.61 3.58 -38.96
N GLY A 30 12.83 2.76 -39.65
CA GLY A 30 13.25 1.43 -40.12
C GLY A 30 12.99 0.25 -39.20
N ARG A 31 12.51 0.45 -37.95
CA ARG A 31 11.97 -0.64 -37.12
C ARG A 31 10.44 -0.73 -37.30
N LYS A 32 9.88 -1.93 -37.06
CA LYS A 32 8.42 -2.09 -36.95
C LYS A 32 8.03 -1.76 -35.51
N LEU A 33 7.25 -0.71 -35.31
CA LEU A 33 6.37 -0.65 -34.14
C LEU A 33 5.28 -1.72 -34.35
N GLN A 34 5.29 -2.77 -33.56
CA GLN A 34 4.22 -3.76 -33.54
C GLN A 34 3.33 -3.47 -32.32
N ASN A 35 2.03 -3.35 -32.56
CA ASN A 35 0.98 -3.49 -31.54
C ASN A 35 0.73 -2.33 -30.55
N VAL A 36 1.32 -1.14 -30.72
CA VAL A 36 0.83 0.06 -29.99
C VAL A 36 -0.65 0.28 -30.27
N CYS A 37 -1.45 0.48 -29.22
CA CYS A 37 -2.88 0.67 -29.30
C CYS A 37 -3.22 2.02 -29.97
N VAL A 38 -4.18 2.00 -30.90
CA VAL A 38 -4.63 3.18 -31.63
C VAL A 38 -6.14 3.26 -31.48
N ASP A 39 -6.65 4.40 -31.01
CA ASP A 39 -8.09 4.60 -30.87
C ASP A 39 -8.78 4.41 -32.24
N PRO A 40 -9.71 3.43 -32.38
CA PRO A 40 -10.55 3.33 -33.57
C PRO A 40 -11.48 4.54 -33.77
N GLY A 41 -11.59 5.40 -32.75
CA GLY A 41 -12.51 6.54 -32.68
C GLY A 41 -13.84 6.11 -32.08
N LEU A 42 -14.39 6.89 -31.15
CA LEU A 42 -15.75 6.66 -30.65
C LEU A 42 -16.78 7.44 -31.47
N ASP A 43 -17.70 6.72 -32.13
CA ASP A 43 -18.86 7.31 -32.78
C ASP A 43 -20.01 7.47 -31.78
N ILE A 44 -20.09 8.63 -31.11
CA ILE A 44 -21.18 8.97 -30.19
C ILE A 44 -22.42 9.45 -30.97
N SER A 45 -22.99 8.58 -31.80
CA SER A 45 -24.30 8.83 -32.40
C SER A 45 -25.43 8.40 -31.44
N MET A 46 -25.77 9.23 -30.46
CA MET A 46 -26.90 8.98 -29.56
C MET A 46 -28.24 9.36 -30.21
N SER A 47 -29.21 8.44 -30.20
CA SER A 47 -30.57 8.74 -30.70
C SER A 47 -31.32 9.71 -29.77
N GLU A 48 -32.14 10.62 -30.33
CA GLU A 48 -32.98 11.56 -29.55
C GLU A 48 -33.84 10.86 -28.48
N SER A 49 -34.25 9.62 -28.74
CA SER A 49 -35.03 8.80 -27.80
C SER A 49 -34.22 8.34 -26.59
N LEU A 50 -32.93 8.07 -26.77
CA LEU A 50 -32.02 7.71 -25.67
C LEU A 50 -31.71 8.96 -24.83
N MET A 51 -31.41 10.09 -25.48
CA MET A 51 -31.22 11.40 -24.84
C MET A 51 -32.40 11.76 -23.92
N ALA A 52 -33.63 11.64 -24.43
CA ALA A 52 -34.85 11.95 -23.68
C ALA A 52 -35.17 10.99 -22.52
N VAL A 53 -34.62 9.76 -22.54
CA VAL A 53 -34.73 8.83 -21.41
C VAL A 53 -33.68 9.15 -20.36
N MET A 54 -32.43 9.39 -20.78
CA MET A 54 -31.31 9.67 -19.88
C MET A 54 -31.44 11.03 -19.19
N SER A 55 -32.03 12.05 -19.83
CA SER A 55 -32.30 13.35 -19.21
C SER A 55 -33.27 13.31 -18.01
N THR A 56 -33.84 12.14 -17.68
CA THR A 56 -34.74 11.96 -16.51
C THR A 56 -34.04 11.42 -15.26
N THR A 57 -32.77 11.02 -15.34
CA THR A 57 -32.06 10.34 -14.23
C THR A 57 -31.48 11.28 -13.17
N GLY A 58 -31.36 12.58 -13.45
CA GLY A 58 -30.85 13.58 -12.50
C GLY A 58 -29.32 13.62 -12.34
N MET A 59 -28.58 12.76 -13.04
CA MET A 59 -27.11 12.80 -13.18
C MET A 59 -26.70 13.11 -14.63
N TRP A 60 -27.65 13.59 -15.44
CA TRP A 60 -27.49 13.80 -16.88
C TRP A 60 -26.32 14.72 -17.21
N ASP A 61 -26.22 15.86 -16.53
CA ASP A 61 -25.21 16.88 -16.82
C ASP A 61 -23.79 16.31 -16.59
N ALA A 62 -23.52 15.71 -15.42
CA ALA A 62 -22.21 15.10 -15.13
C ALA A 62 -21.84 13.93 -16.08
N VAL A 63 -22.81 13.13 -16.51
CA VAL A 63 -22.57 12.04 -17.47
C VAL A 63 -22.30 12.59 -18.87
N MET A 64 -22.97 13.66 -19.28
CA MET A 64 -22.75 14.29 -20.58
C MET A 64 -21.46 15.11 -20.61
N ASP A 65 -21.15 15.86 -19.55
CA ASP A 65 -19.89 16.58 -19.40
C ASP A 65 -18.71 15.58 -19.49
N GLY A 66 -18.80 14.44 -18.78
CA GLY A 66 -17.80 13.36 -18.89
C GLY A 66 -17.73 12.71 -20.27
N LEU A 67 -18.85 12.57 -20.99
CA LEU A 67 -18.89 12.03 -22.36
C LEU A 67 -18.43 13.03 -23.43
N GLU A 68 -18.64 14.34 -23.23
CA GLU A 68 -18.14 15.41 -24.10
C GLU A 68 -16.66 15.68 -23.86
N GLN A 69 -16.20 15.66 -22.60
CA GLN A 69 -14.78 15.67 -22.24
C GLN A 69 -14.07 14.47 -22.88
N PHE A 70 -14.63 13.27 -22.71
CA PHE A 70 -14.17 12.05 -23.41
C PHE A 70 -14.06 12.25 -24.93
N ALA A 71 -15.05 12.88 -25.57
CA ALA A 71 -15.13 13.02 -27.03
C ALA A 71 -14.20 14.10 -27.60
N THR A 72 -13.78 15.02 -26.74
CA THR A 72 -12.97 16.19 -27.10
C THR A 72 -11.50 16.00 -26.72
N ASP A 73 -11.23 15.42 -25.55
CA ASP A 73 -9.90 15.39 -24.93
C ASP A 73 -9.17 14.05 -25.09
N GLY A 74 -9.89 12.96 -25.39
CA GLY A 74 -9.28 11.68 -25.75
C GLY A 74 -8.47 11.01 -24.63
N VAL A 75 -9.03 10.98 -23.41
CA VAL A 75 -8.41 10.51 -22.15
C VAL A 75 -8.14 8.98 -22.15
N SER A 76 -7.20 8.54 -22.99
CA SER A 76 -6.71 7.17 -23.07
C SER A 76 -5.58 6.90 -22.08
N ILE A 77 -5.34 5.64 -21.72
CA ILE A 77 -4.22 5.27 -20.82
C ILE A 77 -2.89 5.86 -21.31
N GLY A 78 -2.22 6.57 -20.41
CA GLY A 78 -0.95 7.26 -20.64
C GLY A 78 -1.04 8.52 -21.50
N SER A 79 -2.24 9.07 -21.75
CA SER A 79 -2.41 10.31 -22.52
C SER A 79 -2.12 11.56 -21.70
N SER A 80 -2.37 11.50 -20.39
CA SER A 80 -2.02 12.58 -19.47
C SER A 80 -0.51 12.75 -19.40
N THR A 81 -0.05 13.99 -19.66
CA THR A 81 1.33 14.42 -19.38
C THR A 81 1.41 15.37 -18.18
N ALA A 82 0.27 15.68 -17.56
CA ALA A 82 0.18 16.54 -16.39
C ALA A 82 0.53 15.77 -15.11
N LEU A 83 1.06 16.48 -14.12
CA LEU A 83 1.53 15.93 -12.86
C LEU A 83 0.77 16.50 -11.66
N LEU A 84 0.37 15.60 -10.77
CA LEU A 84 -0.05 15.88 -9.40
C LEU A 84 1.10 16.20 -8.43
N PRO A 85 2.30 15.58 -8.49
CA PRO A 85 3.40 15.98 -7.63
C PRO A 85 3.99 17.32 -8.07
N GLU A 86 4.53 18.07 -7.10
CA GLU A 86 5.14 19.38 -7.28
C GLU A 86 6.53 19.43 -6.63
N ALA A 87 7.45 20.17 -7.24
CA ALA A 87 8.76 20.49 -6.68
C ALA A 87 8.67 21.62 -5.63
N ASN A 88 7.76 22.57 -5.85
CA ASN A 88 7.42 23.68 -4.96
C ASN A 88 5.93 23.94 -5.07
N ASP A 89 5.33 24.54 -4.05
CA ASP A 89 3.96 25.04 -4.16
C ASP A 89 3.85 26.07 -5.29
N ALA A 90 2.89 25.84 -6.20
CA ALA A 90 2.73 26.65 -7.41
C ALA A 90 2.56 28.15 -7.15
N ALA A 91 1.93 28.57 -6.03
CA ALA A 91 1.75 29.98 -5.72
C ALA A 91 3.06 30.70 -5.35
N VAL A 92 4.07 29.96 -4.86
CA VAL A 92 5.38 30.53 -4.50
C VAL A 92 6.22 30.81 -5.74
N THR A 93 6.20 29.91 -6.72
CA THR A 93 7.00 30.00 -7.94
C THR A 93 6.29 30.79 -9.05
N GLY A 94 4.97 31.00 -8.92
CA GLY A 94 4.14 31.57 -9.97
C GLY A 94 3.84 30.58 -11.10
N ALA A 95 3.96 29.27 -10.82
CA ALA A 95 3.51 28.22 -11.72
C ALA A 95 1.99 28.25 -11.89
N THR A 96 1.50 27.63 -12.95
CA THR A 96 0.08 27.66 -13.31
C THR A 96 -0.77 26.87 -12.30
N ILE A 97 -1.76 27.53 -11.70
CA ILE A 97 -2.82 26.89 -10.94
C ILE A 97 -4.06 26.81 -11.85
N GLU A 98 -4.08 25.79 -12.71
CA GLU A 98 -5.15 25.52 -13.67
C GLU A 98 -5.52 24.03 -13.65
N ASP A 99 -6.80 23.75 -13.87
CA ASP A 99 -7.36 22.41 -13.82
C ASP A 99 -6.91 21.57 -15.03
N GLY A 100 -6.49 20.34 -14.80
CA GLY A 100 -5.87 19.46 -15.81
C GLY A 100 -4.42 19.80 -16.20
N GLN A 101 -3.76 20.75 -15.55
CA GLN A 101 -2.35 21.11 -15.81
C GLN A 101 -1.40 20.62 -14.71
N SER A 102 -0.09 20.78 -14.91
CA SER A 102 0.92 20.61 -13.85
C SER A 102 1.15 21.91 -13.06
N GLY A 103 1.61 21.78 -11.81
CA GLY A 103 2.16 22.86 -11.01
C GLY A 103 3.65 23.10 -11.34
N ASP A 104 4.48 23.36 -10.33
CA ASP A 104 5.93 23.40 -10.53
C ASP A 104 6.52 21.99 -10.63
N VAL A 105 7.07 21.63 -11.79
CA VAL A 105 7.67 20.32 -12.08
C VAL A 105 9.20 20.37 -12.18
N ASN A 106 9.84 21.43 -11.69
CA ASN A 106 11.30 21.56 -11.65
C ASN A 106 11.90 20.77 -10.47
N PHE A 107 11.68 19.45 -10.45
CA PHE A 107 12.11 18.56 -9.38
C PHE A 107 13.65 18.61 -9.21
N PRO A 108 14.15 18.76 -7.97
CA PRO A 108 15.57 19.08 -7.71
C PRO A 108 16.54 17.90 -7.91
N HIS A 109 16.04 16.66 -7.83
CA HIS A 109 16.84 15.44 -7.70
C HIS A 109 16.38 14.32 -8.64
N GLY A 110 15.79 14.66 -9.79
CA GLY A 110 15.43 13.69 -10.83
C GLY A 110 14.08 13.97 -11.47
N ASN A 111 13.84 13.40 -12.65
CA ASN A 111 12.62 13.66 -13.42
C ASN A 111 11.51 12.68 -13.05
N ILE A 112 10.26 13.14 -13.06
CA ILE A 112 9.05 12.32 -12.91
C ILE A 112 8.23 12.43 -14.21
N LYS A 113 7.71 11.32 -14.72
CA LYS A 113 6.71 11.29 -15.82
C LYS A 113 5.54 10.36 -15.46
N PRO A 114 4.29 10.69 -15.84
CA PRO A 114 3.16 9.79 -15.68
C PRO A 114 3.19 8.65 -16.70
N LEU A 115 2.85 7.44 -16.25
CA LEU A 115 2.60 6.25 -17.07
C LEU A 115 1.10 6.06 -17.31
N ALA A 116 0.28 6.25 -16.28
CA ALA A 116 -1.17 6.23 -16.34
C ALA A 116 -1.77 7.15 -15.27
N THR A 117 -3.01 7.57 -15.45
CA THR A 117 -3.80 8.36 -14.49
C THR A 117 -5.17 7.71 -14.28
N ALA A 118 -5.66 7.70 -13.04
CA ALA A 118 -6.96 7.12 -12.73
C ALA A 118 -8.10 7.81 -13.52
N GLY A 119 -9.05 7.02 -14.01
CA GLY A 119 -10.07 7.48 -14.96
C GLY A 119 -9.65 7.49 -16.43
N GLU A 120 -8.38 7.22 -16.78
CA GLU A 120 -8.01 6.94 -18.17
C GLU A 120 -8.55 5.58 -18.67
N ARG A 121 -8.84 5.49 -19.97
CA ARG A 121 -9.41 4.28 -20.61
C ARG A 121 -8.46 3.58 -21.58
N SER A 122 -8.56 2.27 -21.67
CA SER A 122 -7.92 1.50 -22.74
C SER A 122 -8.56 1.82 -24.09
N VAL A 123 -7.69 2.08 -25.08
CA VAL A 123 -8.02 2.15 -26.52
C VAL A 123 -7.54 0.91 -27.28
N CYS A 124 -7.02 -0.10 -26.57
CA CYS A 124 -6.62 -1.37 -27.14
C CYS A 124 -7.85 -2.18 -27.56
N LEU A 125 -7.78 -2.90 -28.69
CA LEU A 125 -8.95 -3.57 -29.28
C LEU A 125 -9.59 -4.61 -28.34
N GLU A 126 -8.77 -5.32 -27.56
CA GLU A 126 -9.21 -6.43 -26.69
C GLU A 126 -9.80 -5.96 -25.36
N SER A 127 -9.44 -4.76 -24.91
CA SER A 127 -9.92 -4.15 -23.66
C SER A 127 -10.54 -2.77 -23.86
N TYR A 128 -11.09 -2.48 -25.05
CA TYR A 128 -11.57 -1.15 -25.41
C TYR A 128 -12.63 -0.62 -24.45
N GLY A 129 -12.33 0.47 -23.75
CA GLY A 129 -13.20 1.05 -22.72
C GLY A 129 -13.11 0.39 -21.33
N TRP A 130 -12.19 -0.55 -21.11
CA TRP A 130 -11.67 -0.85 -19.76
C TRP A 130 -10.93 0.37 -19.20
N LYS A 131 -10.86 0.54 -17.88
CA LYS A 131 -10.51 1.82 -17.23
C LYS A 131 -9.59 1.61 -16.03
N ILE A 132 -8.65 2.54 -15.84
CA ILE A 132 -7.82 2.62 -14.62
C ILE A 132 -8.71 3.03 -13.45
N THR A 133 -8.64 2.27 -12.35
CA THR A 133 -9.50 2.38 -11.18
C THR A 133 -8.71 2.71 -9.92
N GLY A 134 -9.35 3.43 -8.99
CA GLY A 134 -8.93 3.68 -7.62
C GLY A 134 -7.66 4.52 -7.47
N THR A 135 -7.33 4.80 -6.21
CA THR A 135 -5.99 5.27 -5.86
C THR A 135 -5.00 4.12 -6.07
N PRO A 136 -3.85 4.33 -6.72
CA PRO A 136 -2.83 3.30 -6.81
C PRO A 136 -2.11 3.17 -5.46
N ASP A 137 -2.01 1.97 -4.92
CA ASP A 137 -1.07 1.67 -3.83
C ASP A 137 0.04 0.78 -4.39
N GLY A 138 -0.03 -0.53 -4.16
CA GLY A 138 1.10 -1.40 -4.40
C GLY A 138 1.33 -1.78 -5.86
N LEU A 139 2.59 -2.07 -6.17
CA LEU A 139 3.17 -2.00 -7.52
C LEU A 139 4.01 -3.22 -7.87
N GLY A 140 4.11 -3.50 -9.17
CA GLY A 140 5.01 -4.50 -9.71
C GLY A 140 5.19 -4.40 -11.21
N ALA A 141 6.26 -4.99 -11.74
CA ALA A 141 6.43 -5.13 -13.18
C ALA A 141 7.22 -6.39 -13.59
N TYR A 142 6.87 -6.96 -14.73
CA TYR A 142 7.53 -8.13 -15.31
C TYR A 142 7.46 -8.13 -16.84
N LEU A 143 8.11 -9.11 -17.47
CA LEU A 143 8.12 -9.31 -18.93
C LEU A 143 7.17 -10.47 -19.31
N PRO A 144 5.92 -10.23 -19.75
CA PRO A 144 5.09 -11.31 -20.31
C PRO A 144 5.62 -11.85 -21.65
N ASN A 145 6.50 -11.11 -22.32
CA ASN A 145 7.31 -11.52 -23.47
C ASN A 145 8.49 -10.54 -23.65
N ASP A 146 9.48 -10.87 -24.49
CA ASP A 146 10.72 -10.09 -24.64
C ASP A 146 10.53 -8.63 -25.07
N ASP A 147 9.42 -8.31 -25.76
CA ASP A 147 9.13 -6.99 -26.34
C ASP A 147 8.16 -6.15 -25.47
N THR A 148 7.63 -6.69 -24.37
CA THR A 148 6.61 -6.03 -23.53
C THR A 148 7.03 -5.98 -22.07
N VAL A 149 6.83 -4.83 -21.42
CA VAL A 149 6.83 -4.71 -19.96
C VAL A 149 5.40 -4.56 -19.49
N ARG A 150 4.93 -5.49 -18.65
CA ARG A 150 3.67 -5.33 -17.93
C ARG A 150 3.94 -4.62 -16.62
N VAL A 151 3.27 -3.50 -16.40
CA VAL A 151 3.14 -2.88 -15.09
C VAL A 151 1.84 -3.36 -14.48
N VAL A 152 1.90 -3.90 -13.27
CA VAL A 152 0.76 -4.29 -12.44
C VAL A 152 0.66 -3.29 -11.29
N VAL A 153 -0.54 -2.80 -11.05
CA VAL A 153 -0.86 -1.88 -9.95
C VAL A 153 -2.13 -2.35 -9.30
N GLN A 154 -2.13 -2.42 -7.98
CA GLN A 154 -3.32 -2.61 -7.20
C GLN A 154 -3.95 -1.25 -6.88
N SER A 155 -5.28 -1.21 -6.86
CA SER A 155 -6.03 0.01 -6.54
C SER A 155 -6.74 -0.11 -5.20
N GLU A 156 -6.59 0.89 -4.34
CA GLU A 156 -7.29 1.00 -3.07
C GLU A 156 -8.75 1.39 -3.31
N GLY A 157 -9.63 0.39 -3.26
CA GLY A 157 -11.06 0.52 -3.46
C GLY A 157 -11.85 0.21 -2.20
N TYR A 158 -12.37 1.25 -1.56
CA TYR A 158 -13.03 1.18 -0.25
C TYR A 158 -14.44 0.55 -0.29
N GLY A 159 -14.90 0.12 -1.46
CA GLY A 159 -16.19 -0.54 -1.68
C GLY A 159 -17.37 0.20 -1.03
N PRO A 160 -18.33 -0.49 -0.38
CA PRO A 160 -19.48 0.15 0.24
C PRO A 160 -19.12 1.05 1.43
N LEU A 161 -17.88 1.13 1.91
CA LEU A 161 -17.48 2.14 2.91
C LEU A 161 -17.62 3.55 2.33
N ARG A 162 -17.21 3.73 1.07
CA ARG A 162 -17.33 4.96 0.28
C ARG A 162 -18.22 4.69 -0.95
N TYR A 163 -17.64 4.21 -2.04
CA TYR A 163 -18.34 3.90 -3.30
C TYR A 163 -17.96 2.53 -3.85
N GLU A 164 -18.92 1.82 -4.44
CA GLU A 164 -18.63 0.63 -5.23
C GLU A 164 -18.01 1.07 -6.57
N SER A 165 -16.79 0.61 -6.84
CA SER A 165 -16.18 0.65 -8.17
C SER A 165 -17.02 -0.13 -9.19
N PHE A 166 -16.69 0.00 -10.49
CA PHE A 166 -17.31 -0.89 -11.47
C PHE A 166 -16.94 -2.35 -11.20
N LYS A 167 -17.93 -3.24 -11.20
CA LYS A 167 -17.69 -4.65 -10.91
C LYS A 167 -17.00 -5.41 -12.04
N PHE A 168 -16.21 -6.41 -11.66
CA PHE A 168 -15.64 -7.41 -12.55
C PHE A 168 -16.18 -8.83 -12.24
N PRO A 169 -16.35 -9.69 -13.25
CA PRO A 169 -16.73 -11.09 -13.05
C PRO A 169 -15.53 -11.95 -12.68
N VAL A 170 -15.74 -12.96 -11.82
CA VAL A 170 -14.72 -13.96 -11.49
C VAL A 170 -15.28 -15.38 -11.60
N ASN A 171 -14.39 -16.37 -11.72
CA ASN A 171 -14.74 -17.80 -11.78
C ASN A 171 -15.78 -18.08 -12.88
N ASP A 172 -15.47 -17.75 -14.13
CA ASP A 172 -16.38 -17.80 -15.29
C ASP A 172 -17.70 -17.02 -15.12
N GLY A 173 -17.71 -15.98 -14.26
CA GLY A 173 -18.90 -15.19 -13.94
C GLY A 173 -19.83 -15.86 -12.91
N ALA A 174 -19.34 -16.88 -12.20
CA ALA A 174 -20.03 -17.47 -11.05
C ALA A 174 -20.20 -16.48 -9.89
N ALA A 175 -19.36 -15.47 -9.77
CA ALA A 175 -19.51 -14.34 -8.86
C ALA A 175 -19.06 -13.02 -9.52
N THR A 176 -19.34 -11.90 -8.85
CA THR A 176 -18.88 -10.56 -9.21
C THR A 176 -18.33 -9.83 -7.98
N PHE A 177 -17.21 -9.15 -8.15
CA PHE A 177 -16.56 -8.30 -7.15
C PHE A 177 -16.58 -6.84 -7.63
N GLY A 178 -16.62 -5.90 -6.68
CA GLY A 178 -16.22 -4.50 -6.86
C GLY A 178 -15.40 -4.07 -5.64
N GLY A 179 -15.13 -2.78 -5.49
CA GLY A 179 -14.15 -2.28 -4.50
C GLY A 179 -12.77 -2.23 -5.14
N SER A 180 -11.77 -2.87 -4.54
CA SER A 180 -10.42 -2.89 -5.11
C SER A 180 -10.27 -3.73 -6.38
N HIS A 181 -9.25 -3.41 -7.15
CA HIS A 181 -8.83 -4.08 -8.38
C HIS A 181 -7.34 -4.38 -8.33
N ILE A 182 -6.90 -5.39 -9.10
CA ILE A 182 -5.47 -5.57 -9.41
C ILE A 182 -5.39 -5.53 -10.93
N GLN A 183 -4.81 -4.46 -11.45
CA GLN A 183 -4.94 -4.05 -12.84
C GLN A 183 -3.58 -3.93 -13.50
N TYR A 184 -3.53 -4.03 -14.82
CA TYR A 184 -2.28 -3.95 -15.57
C TYR A 184 -2.36 -3.07 -16.80
N VAL A 185 -1.19 -2.54 -17.19
CA VAL A 185 -0.94 -1.91 -18.49
C VAL A 185 0.33 -2.50 -19.08
N ASP A 186 0.26 -2.89 -20.33
CA ASP A 186 1.39 -3.41 -21.12
C ASP A 186 2.02 -2.29 -21.95
N TYR A 187 3.32 -2.13 -21.85
CA TYR A 187 4.10 -1.13 -22.59
C TYR A 187 5.13 -1.79 -23.52
N ASP A 188 5.34 -1.22 -24.71
CA ASP A 188 6.44 -1.58 -25.62
C ASP A 188 7.79 -1.32 -24.92
N ARG A 189 8.56 -2.39 -24.69
CA ARG A 189 9.77 -2.38 -23.85
C ARG A 189 10.86 -1.46 -24.40
N GLU A 190 11.02 -1.44 -25.73
CA GLU A 190 12.00 -0.57 -26.40
C GLU A 190 11.64 0.91 -26.17
N SER A 191 10.37 1.27 -26.34
CA SER A 191 9.87 2.63 -26.16
C SER A 191 9.93 3.07 -24.69
N LEU A 192 9.57 2.18 -23.74
CA LEU A 192 9.68 2.44 -22.30
C LEU A 192 11.14 2.68 -21.87
N SER A 193 12.10 1.93 -22.43
CA SER A 193 13.55 2.14 -22.17
C SER A 193 14.10 3.49 -22.66
N MET A 194 13.30 4.27 -23.40
CA MET A 194 13.63 5.61 -23.86
C MET A 194 12.70 6.70 -23.28
N PHE A 195 11.71 6.32 -22.47
CA PHE A 195 10.59 7.20 -22.10
C PHE A 195 11.02 8.44 -21.30
N MET A 196 11.96 8.30 -20.37
CA MET A 196 12.47 9.42 -19.57
C MET A 196 13.35 10.38 -20.40
N ASN A 197 13.81 9.95 -21.57
CA ASN A 197 14.68 10.71 -22.48
C ASN A 197 13.92 11.36 -23.65
N ASN A 198 12.58 11.36 -23.62
CA ASN A 198 11.75 11.97 -24.66
C ASN A 198 10.56 12.76 -24.07
N ALA A 199 9.93 13.58 -24.91
CA ALA A 199 8.76 14.39 -24.56
C ALA A 199 7.42 13.73 -24.94
N ASP A 200 7.44 12.45 -25.37
CA ASP A 200 6.23 11.74 -25.77
C ASP A 200 5.44 11.28 -24.53
N ALA A 201 4.12 11.18 -24.69
CA ALA A 201 3.19 10.66 -23.68
C ALA A 201 3.22 9.12 -23.64
N ALA A 202 2.91 8.52 -22.48
CA ALA A 202 2.97 7.07 -22.30
C ALA A 202 2.00 6.29 -23.21
N SER A 203 0.91 6.91 -23.65
CA SER A 203 -0.04 6.37 -24.63
C SER A 203 0.62 5.94 -25.94
N THR A 204 1.77 6.54 -26.30
CA THR A 204 2.54 6.16 -27.50
C THR A 204 3.25 4.82 -27.40
N MET A 205 3.32 4.22 -26.21
CA MET A 205 3.92 2.92 -25.93
C MET A 205 2.95 1.88 -25.36
N VAL A 206 1.68 2.22 -25.09
CA VAL A 206 0.67 1.26 -24.59
C VAL A 206 0.32 0.21 -25.65
N THR A 207 0.38 -1.06 -25.28
CA THR A 207 0.10 -2.24 -26.14
C THR A 207 -1.01 -3.14 -25.61
N GLY A 208 -1.43 -2.98 -24.35
CA GLY A 208 -2.47 -3.76 -23.69
C GLY A 208 -2.84 -3.18 -22.33
N ALA A 209 -3.98 -3.58 -21.76
CA ALA A 209 -4.41 -3.24 -20.41
C ALA A 209 -5.58 -4.14 -19.97
N GLY A 210 -5.78 -4.34 -18.66
CA GLY A 210 -6.95 -5.06 -18.15
C GLY A 210 -6.88 -5.43 -16.66
N GLU A 211 -7.79 -6.31 -16.24
CA GLU A 211 -7.82 -6.90 -14.89
C GLU A 211 -6.86 -8.10 -14.79
N MET A 212 -6.21 -8.26 -13.64
CA MET A 212 -5.37 -9.41 -13.29
C MET A 212 -6.10 -10.48 -12.46
N ILE A 213 -7.26 -10.18 -11.89
CA ILE A 213 -8.10 -11.16 -11.18
C ILE A 213 -9.17 -11.70 -12.14
N GLU A 214 -9.06 -12.97 -12.52
CA GLU A 214 -10.11 -13.69 -13.28
C GLU A 214 -10.74 -14.82 -12.45
N ASN A 215 -10.01 -15.36 -11.46
CA ASN A 215 -10.48 -16.40 -10.55
C ASN A 215 -10.21 -16.02 -9.09
N VAL A 216 -11.04 -16.49 -8.16
CA VAL A 216 -10.87 -16.25 -6.71
C VAL A 216 -11.17 -17.53 -5.94
N ILE A 217 -10.21 -17.96 -5.11
CA ILE A 217 -10.25 -19.15 -4.26
C ILE A 217 -10.21 -18.72 -2.78
N ASN A 218 -11.19 -19.17 -2.00
CA ASN A 218 -11.31 -18.80 -0.58
C ASN A 218 -10.44 -19.68 0.35
N LEU A 219 -10.42 -19.36 1.65
CA LEU A 219 -9.65 -20.10 2.67
C LEU A 219 -9.97 -21.60 2.80
N LYS A 220 -11.07 -22.10 2.23
CA LYS A 220 -11.41 -23.54 2.19
C LYS A 220 -10.88 -24.24 0.93
N GLY A 221 -10.16 -23.52 0.07
CA GLY A 221 -9.78 -24.01 -1.27
C GLY A 221 -10.95 -24.05 -2.25
N GLU A 222 -12.07 -23.37 -1.96
CA GLU A 222 -13.27 -23.37 -2.81
C GLU A 222 -13.28 -22.15 -3.74
N PRO A 223 -13.65 -22.29 -5.03
CA PRO A 223 -13.96 -21.15 -5.88
C PRO A 223 -15.10 -20.32 -5.29
N VAL A 224 -14.90 -19.01 -5.16
CA VAL A 224 -15.94 -18.08 -4.70
C VAL A 224 -17.12 -18.08 -5.66
N GLY A 225 -18.33 -18.29 -5.11
CA GLY A 225 -19.60 -18.26 -5.83
C GLY A 225 -20.49 -17.11 -5.36
N ARG A 226 -21.72 -17.00 -5.89
CA ARG A 226 -22.64 -15.94 -5.45
C ARG A 226 -23.02 -16.06 -3.98
N ARG A 227 -23.07 -14.91 -3.31
CA ARG A 227 -23.63 -14.74 -1.97
C ARG A 227 -25.10 -15.17 -1.93
N ASN A 228 -25.47 -15.93 -0.90
CA ASN A 228 -26.84 -16.43 -0.66
C ASN A 228 -27.77 -15.38 -0.02
N GLY A 229 -27.70 -14.13 -0.49
CA GLY A 229 -28.38 -12.98 0.12
C GLY A 229 -27.94 -12.76 1.57
N GLU A 230 -28.91 -12.64 2.48
CA GLU A 230 -28.68 -12.53 3.93
C GLU A 230 -28.53 -13.91 4.62
N SER A 231 -28.71 -15.02 3.90
CA SER A 231 -28.52 -16.37 4.45
C SER A 231 -27.06 -16.82 4.35
N PRO A 232 -26.60 -17.72 5.23
CA PRO A 232 -25.24 -18.24 5.15
C PRO A 232 -24.90 -18.83 3.78
N THR A 233 -23.71 -18.50 3.29
CA THR A 233 -23.13 -19.01 2.05
C THR A 233 -22.15 -20.12 2.42
N SER A 234 -22.64 -21.35 2.55
CA SER A 234 -21.86 -22.44 3.17
C SER A 234 -20.78 -23.05 2.26
N MET A 235 -20.74 -22.70 0.97
CA MET A 235 -19.69 -23.05 0.01
C MET A 235 -19.42 -21.82 -0.87
N GLY A 236 -18.15 -21.54 -1.17
CA GLY A 236 -17.75 -20.42 -2.04
C GLY A 236 -18.03 -19.04 -1.45
N ALA A 237 -18.01 -18.89 -0.12
CA ALA A 237 -18.06 -17.58 0.53
C ALA A 237 -16.76 -16.81 0.34
N HIS A 238 -16.85 -15.48 0.26
CA HIS A 238 -15.71 -14.58 0.47
C HIS A 238 -15.55 -14.28 1.96
N PHE A 239 -14.55 -14.85 2.61
CA PHE A 239 -14.47 -14.83 4.08
C PHE A 239 -14.10 -13.47 4.68
N ALA A 240 -13.48 -12.57 3.91
CA ALA A 240 -13.32 -11.16 4.31
C ALA A 240 -14.63 -10.35 4.30
N ASN A 241 -15.77 -11.00 4.03
CA ASN A 241 -17.13 -10.43 4.15
C ASN A 241 -18.05 -11.23 5.10
N THR A 242 -17.56 -12.28 5.78
CA THR A 242 -18.41 -13.22 6.53
C THR A 242 -17.81 -13.72 7.86
N ASP A 243 -18.67 -14.35 8.67
CA ASP A 243 -18.23 -15.28 9.72
C ASP A 243 -17.73 -16.61 9.14
N ALA A 244 -17.13 -17.45 9.98
CA ALA A 244 -16.64 -18.78 9.59
C ALA A 244 -17.73 -19.72 9.04
N ASN A 245 -19.01 -19.44 9.33
CA ASN A 245 -20.16 -20.16 8.80
C ASN A 245 -20.62 -19.65 7.41
N GLY A 246 -20.01 -18.59 6.89
CA GLY A 246 -20.39 -17.93 5.64
C GLY A 246 -21.58 -16.97 5.78
N THR A 247 -21.93 -16.56 7.00
CA THR A 247 -22.95 -15.55 7.31
C THR A 247 -22.40 -14.17 7.00
N TYR A 248 -23.10 -13.36 6.21
CA TYR A 248 -22.66 -12.01 5.88
C TYR A 248 -22.53 -11.15 7.14
N ALA A 249 -21.34 -10.64 7.40
CA ALA A 249 -21.01 -9.99 8.67
C ALA A 249 -20.67 -8.49 8.53
N MET A 250 -20.64 -7.95 7.31
CA MET A 250 -20.41 -6.52 7.06
C MET A 250 -21.61 -5.65 7.47
N LEU A 251 -21.31 -4.45 7.99
CA LEU A 251 -22.28 -3.44 8.42
C LEU A 251 -23.20 -2.94 7.28
N LYS A 252 -22.68 -2.93 6.04
CA LYS A 252 -23.38 -2.45 4.84
C LYS A 252 -23.32 -3.53 3.76
N MET A 253 -24.44 -3.72 3.07
CA MET A 253 -24.57 -4.63 1.92
C MET A 253 -24.11 -3.92 0.65
N VAL A 254 -23.34 -4.60 -0.21
CA VAL A 254 -23.10 -4.16 -1.59
C VAL A 254 -24.38 -4.11 -2.41
N ALA A 255 -24.45 -3.14 -3.32
CA ALA A 255 -25.60 -2.79 -4.13
C ALA A 255 -25.56 -3.37 -5.55
N GLU A 256 -24.37 -3.51 -6.15
CA GLU A 256 -24.23 -3.91 -7.57
C GLU A 256 -23.49 -5.24 -7.78
N ALA A 257 -22.58 -5.62 -6.88
CA ALA A 257 -21.77 -6.85 -6.95
C ALA A 257 -22.29 -7.96 -6.01
N ASP A 258 -21.82 -9.20 -6.20
CA ASP A 258 -22.10 -10.31 -5.28
C ASP A 258 -21.32 -10.15 -3.96
N TRP A 259 -20.05 -9.76 -4.08
CA TRP A 259 -19.08 -9.46 -3.03
C TRP A 259 -18.34 -8.14 -3.34
N PHE A 260 -17.44 -7.74 -2.45
CA PHE A 260 -16.46 -6.69 -2.69
C PHE A 260 -15.13 -7.14 -2.13
N LEU A 261 -14.05 -6.72 -2.80
CA LEU A 261 -12.74 -6.66 -2.19
C LEU A 261 -12.70 -5.37 -1.38
N GLN A 262 -12.22 -5.47 -0.14
CA GLN A 262 -11.89 -4.28 0.66
C GLN A 262 -10.75 -3.48 0.01
N SER A 263 -10.32 -2.35 0.60
CA SER A 263 -9.17 -1.59 0.07
C SER A 263 -7.94 -2.49 0.12
N LEU A 264 -7.46 -2.94 -1.03
CA LEU A 264 -6.25 -3.75 -1.06
C LEU A 264 -5.09 -2.85 -0.63
N CYS A 265 -4.22 -3.35 0.24
CA CYS A 265 -2.98 -2.72 0.66
C CYS A 265 -1.85 -3.74 0.45
N SER A 266 -0.62 -3.42 0.82
CA SER A 266 0.48 -4.41 0.89
C SER A 266 0.88 -5.05 -0.42
N ALA A 267 0.59 -4.38 -1.52
CA ALA A 267 0.72 -4.98 -2.82
C ALA A 267 2.16 -4.93 -3.36
N HIS A 268 2.76 -6.10 -3.54
CA HIS A 268 4.09 -6.21 -4.14
C HIS A 268 4.21 -7.45 -5.02
N LEU A 269 4.95 -7.33 -6.12
CA LEU A 269 5.26 -8.43 -7.02
C LEU A 269 6.56 -9.12 -6.60
N GLU A 270 6.43 -10.30 -6.02
CA GLU A 270 7.54 -11.23 -5.83
C GLU A 270 7.66 -12.13 -7.06
N GLN A 271 8.88 -12.32 -7.56
CA GLN A 271 9.10 -13.07 -8.79
C GLN A 271 9.51 -14.52 -8.54
N GLN A 272 9.18 -15.39 -9.50
CA GLN A 272 9.66 -16.78 -9.51
C GLN A 272 11.18 -16.81 -9.29
N HIS A 273 11.66 -17.70 -8.41
CA HIS A 273 13.09 -17.99 -8.20
C HIS A 273 13.94 -16.71 -8.04
N GLN A 274 13.46 -15.76 -7.24
CA GLN A 274 14.04 -14.43 -7.07
C GLN A 274 15.50 -14.47 -6.58
N TRP A 275 15.85 -15.47 -5.77
CA TRP A 275 17.15 -15.56 -5.10
C TRP A 275 18.10 -16.60 -5.73
N GLY A 276 17.64 -17.31 -6.75
CA GLY A 276 18.41 -18.33 -7.45
C GLY A 276 17.55 -19.53 -7.88
N PRO A 277 18.11 -20.47 -8.67
CA PRO A 277 17.33 -21.59 -9.22
C PRO A 277 16.64 -22.43 -8.13
N GLY A 278 15.31 -22.38 -8.06
CA GLY A 278 14.51 -23.05 -7.02
C GLY A 278 14.54 -22.39 -5.63
N ILE A 279 15.13 -21.20 -5.47
CA ILE A 279 15.24 -20.49 -4.18
C ILE A 279 14.26 -19.30 -4.18
N GLY A 280 13.43 -19.24 -3.14
CA GLY A 280 12.25 -18.38 -3.09
C GLY A 280 11.02 -18.99 -3.76
N LEU A 281 10.00 -18.19 -4.06
CA LEU A 281 8.73 -18.62 -4.66
C LEU A 281 8.93 -19.40 -5.98
N GLU A 282 8.06 -20.38 -6.22
CA GLU A 282 8.05 -21.21 -7.44
C GLU A 282 7.29 -20.56 -8.60
N ASP A 283 6.55 -19.48 -8.36
CA ASP A 283 5.77 -18.74 -9.35
C ASP A 283 5.97 -17.22 -9.16
N ASP A 284 5.64 -16.42 -10.18
CA ASP A 284 5.46 -14.98 -10.01
C ASP A 284 4.15 -14.74 -9.24
N ILE A 285 4.22 -14.09 -8.07
CA ILE A 285 3.09 -13.87 -7.18
C ILE A 285 2.99 -12.39 -6.82
N PHE A 286 1.80 -11.83 -7.03
CA PHE A 286 1.45 -10.53 -6.47
C PHE A 286 0.80 -10.76 -5.10
N LEU A 287 1.56 -10.48 -4.03
CA LEU A 287 1.07 -10.53 -2.65
C LEU A 287 0.33 -9.22 -2.35
N THR A 288 -0.72 -9.26 -1.54
CA THR A 288 -1.52 -8.09 -1.12
C THR A 288 -2.40 -8.45 0.08
N SER A 289 -2.98 -7.48 0.79
CA SER A 289 -3.94 -7.73 1.88
C SER A 289 -5.21 -6.89 1.73
N GLU A 290 -6.36 -7.44 2.12
CA GLU A 290 -7.70 -6.87 1.91
C GLU A 290 -8.14 -5.87 3.00
N GLU A 291 -7.42 -4.77 3.14
CA GLU A 291 -7.57 -3.79 4.22
C GLU A 291 -8.88 -2.96 4.24
N TRP A 292 -9.21 -2.43 5.41
CA TRP A 292 -10.37 -1.60 5.78
C TRP A 292 -11.75 -2.27 5.65
N SER A 293 -12.40 -2.53 6.78
CA SER A 293 -13.72 -3.16 6.82
C SER A 293 -14.62 -2.61 7.93
N ASN A 294 -15.92 -2.50 7.65
CA ASN A 294 -16.95 -2.23 8.66
C ASN A 294 -17.82 -3.47 8.87
N TYR A 295 -17.73 -4.11 10.03
CA TYR A 295 -18.58 -5.24 10.41
C TYR A 295 -19.76 -4.83 11.30
N ALA A 296 -20.79 -5.68 11.34
CA ALA A 296 -21.90 -5.56 12.26
C ALA A 296 -21.46 -5.92 13.69
N LEU A 297 -21.71 -5.03 14.64
CA LEU A 297 -21.24 -5.12 16.04
C LEU A 297 -21.71 -6.35 16.84
N ASP A 298 -22.70 -7.09 16.33
CA ASP A 298 -23.26 -8.29 16.95
C ASP A 298 -22.81 -9.60 16.27
N GLN A 299 -21.95 -9.53 15.26
CA GLN A 299 -21.41 -10.69 14.54
C GLN A 299 -19.96 -10.97 14.92
N LEU A 300 -19.61 -12.27 14.88
CA LEU A 300 -18.22 -12.69 14.77
C LEU A 300 -17.82 -12.70 13.27
N PHE A 301 -16.54 -12.76 12.97
CA PHE A 301 -16.01 -12.73 11.61
C PHE A 301 -14.71 -13.52 11.50
N VAL A 302 -14.35 -13.94 10.29
CA VAL A 302 -13.04 -14.57 10.02
C VAL A 302 -11.91 -13.55 10.16
N GLY A 303 -12.14 -12.29 9.79
CA GLY A 303 -11.22 -11.19 10.08
C GLY A 303 -11.88 -9.81 10.10
N LEU A 304 -11.39 -8.96 11.02
CA LEU A 304 -11.03 -7.55 10.79
C LEU A 304 -12.16 -6.47 10.69
N SER A 305 -12.32 -5.50 11.65
CA SER A 305 -13.40 -4.48 11.59
C SER A 305 -13.31 -3.15 12.40
N VAL A 306 -13.59 -1.98 11.81
CA VAL A 306 -13.82 -0.70 12.54
C VAL A 306 -14.60 0.34 11.68
N ARG A 307 -15.48 1.23 12.18
CA ARG A 307 -16.24 1.30 13.46
C ARG A 307 -17.60 2.01 13.23
N LYS A 308 -18.47 2.01 14.26
CA LYS A 308 -19.91 2.33 14.22
C LYS A 308 -20.37 3.75 13.78
N LEU A 309 -21.46 3.78 13.01
CA LEU A 309 -22.42 4.90 12.90
C LEU A 309 -22.89 5.44 14.27
N CYS A 310 -22.53 6.69 14.59
CA CYS A 310 -23.12 7.39 15.73
C CYS A 310 -24.51 7.93 15.35
N HIS A 311 -25.56 7.25 15.81
CA HIS A 311 -26.84 7.87 16.12
C HIS A 311 -27.38 7.29 17.42
N THR A 312 -27.43 8.12 18.45
CA THR A 312 -28.27 7.88 19.63
C THR A 312 -29.72 8.03 19.21
N ILE A 313 -30.37 6.94 18.81
CA ILE A 313 -31.83 6.89 18.87
C ILE A 313 -32.19 6.77 20.34
N VAL A 314 -32.51 7.90 20.98
CA VAL A 314 -33.28 7.87 22.22
C VAL A 314 -34.67 7.34 21.87
N LEU A 315 -34.84 6.03 21.96
CA LEU A 315 -36.17 5.43 22.02
C LEU A 315 -36.76 5.75 23.40
N GLU A 316 -37.29 6.97 23.55
CA GLU A 316 -38.28 7.21 24.59
C GLU A 316 -39.43 6.21 24.43
N SER A 317 -39.93 5.76 25.57
CA SER A 317 -40.66 4.50 25.67
C SER A 317 -42.01 4.51 24.94
N GLY A 318 -42.23 3.48 24.13
CA GLY A 318 -43.57 2.90 23.96
C GLY A 318 -44.14 2.82 22.53
N GLN A 319 -44.62 1.61 22.23
CA GLN A 319 -45.59 1.23 21.19
C GLN A 319 -45.09 0.95 19.75
N GLN A 320 -45.16 -0.36 19.45
CA GLN A 320 -45.52 -1.03 18.19
C GLN A 320 -44.80 -0.72 16.86
N ARG A 321 -44.34 -1.82 16.25
CA ARG A 321 -43.81 -1.92 14.88
C ARG A 321 -44.85 -1.45 13.84
N GLN A 322 -44.48 -0.52 12.97
CA GLN A 322 -44.99 -0.43 11.60
C GLN A 322 -43.84 -0.11 10.63
N ALA A 323 -43.89 -0.70 9.44
CA ALA A 323 -42.93 -0.45 8.38
C ALA A 323 -43.17 0.94 7.76
N ILE A 324 -42.12 1.73 7.57
CA ILE A 324 -42.18 3.04 6.90
C ILE A 324 -41.41 2.94 5.59
N SER A 325 -42.12 3.21 4.48
CA SER A 325 -41.53 3.34 3.15
C SER A 325 -41.11 4.79 2.94
N PHE A 326 -39.84 5.03 2.60
CA PHE A 326 -39.33 6.38 2.36
C PHE A 326 -39.71 6.88 0.96
N THR A 327 -40.44 8.00 0.92
CA THR A 327 -40.70 8.77 -0.30
C THR A 327 -39.92 10.09 -0.21
N ARG A 328 -39.30 10.54 -1.32
CA ARG A 328 -38.46 11.74 -1.41
C ARG A 328 -39.11 12.99 -0.76
N ALA A 329 -38.32 13.75 -0.01
CA ALA A 329 -38.62 15.11 0.39
C ALA A 329 -37.41 16.02 0.13
N ASN A 330 -37.67 17.26 -0.28
CA ASN A 330 -36.65 18.28 -0.58
C ASN A 330 -36.21 19.06 0.68
N SER A 331 -35.15 19.85 0.47
CA SER A 331 -34.73 21.06 1.21
C SER A 331 -33.86 20.91 2.48
N THR A 332 -32.61 21.37 2.29
CA THR A 332 -31.81 22.25 3.17
C THR A 332 -31.27 21.72 4.51
N SER A 333 -30.01 22.11 4.77
CA SER A 333 -29.15 21.80 5.94
C SER A 333 -28.84 20.33 6.19
N LEU A 334 -27.73 19.88 5.60
CA LEU A 334 -26.87 18.82 6.12
C LEU A 334 -25.49 19.45 6.38
N PHE A 335 -24.91 19.16 7.55
CA PHE A 335 -23.56 19.60 7.93
C PHE A 335 -22.56 18.53 7.47
N PRO A 336 -21.33 18.92 7.06
CA PRO A 336 -20.37 17.97 6.49
C PRO A 336 -19.88 17.00 7.57
N ILE A 337 -20.18 15.72 7.38
CA ILE A 337 -19.62 14.63 8.19
C ILE A 337 -18.25 14.33 7.60
N HIS A 338 -17.18 14.63 8.34
CA HIS A 338 -15.86 14.10 8.01
C HIS A 338 -15.76 12.67 8.51
N VAL A 339 -15.29 11.79 7.63
CA VAL A 339 -15.16 10.35 7.88
C VAL A 339 -13.67 10.03 7.89
N SER A 340 -13.08 9.89 9.07
CA SER A 340 -11.79 9.21 9.21
C SER A 340 -12.04 7.72 9.37
N SER A 341 -11.39 6.93 8.53
CA SER A 341 -11.47 5.46 8.50
C SER A 341 -10.40 4.84 9.42
N THR A 342 -10.54 3.55 9.75
CA THR A 342 -9.49 2.68 10.33
C THR A 342 -9.93 1.23 10.10
N TYR A 343 -9.07 0.23 10.20
CA TYR A 343 -8.50 -0.53 9.07
C TYR A 343 -8.71 -2.05 9.32
N ALA A 344 -8.54 -2.94 8.32
CA ALA A 344 -8.90 -4.38 8.47
C ALA A 344 -8.70 -5.43 7.31
N PRO A 345 -7.56 -6.21 7.21
CA PRO A 345 -7.31 -7.24 6.18
C PRO A 345 -7.39 -8.77 6.41
N GLN A 346 -7.59 -9.46 5.26
CA GLN A 346 -7.20 -10.83 4.93
C GLN A 346 -6.05 -10.81 3.91
N GLY A 347 -4.97 -11.59 4.09
CA GLY A 347 -3.88 -11.69 3.11
C GLY A 347 -4.26 -12.53 1.88
N HIS A 348 -3.70 -12.18 0.71
CA HIS A 348 -3.91 -12.88 -0.56
C HIS A 348 -2.61 -13.06 -1.36
N ALA A 349 -2.58 -14.13 -2.16
CA ALA A 349 -1.57 -14.37 -3.20
C ALA A 349 -2.25 -14.50 -4.56
N LEU A 350 -1.93 -13.61 -5.50
CA LEU A 350 -2.39 -13.69 -6.88
C LEU A 350 -1.35 -14.41 -7.74
N ASP A 351 -1.73 -15.57 -8.27
CA ASP A 351 -1.00 -16.24 -9.35
C ASP A 351 -1.06 -15.37 -10.62
N ILE A 352 0.09 -14.81 -11.01
CA ILE A 352 0.23 -13.95 -12.19
C ILE A 352 -0.08 -14.70 -13.50
N GLN A 353 0.23 -15.99 -13.58
CA GLN A 353 0.07 -16.81 -14.78
C GLN A 353 -1.39 -17.24 -14.98
N THR A 354 -2.07 -17.71 -13.93
CA THR A 354 -3.45 -18.19 -14.01
C THR A 354 -4.50 -17.14 -13.64
N LYS A 355 -4.07 -15.95 -13.19
CA LYS A 355 -4.95 -14.86 -12.74
C LYS A 355 -5.90 -15.27 -11.62
N THR A 356 -5.40 -16.09 -10.71
CA THR A 356 -6.16 -16.68 -9.60
C THR A 356 -5.72 -16.05 -8.28
N LEU A 357 -6.61 -15.32 -7.64
CA LEU A 357 -6.41 -14.78 -6.31
C LEU A 357 -6.74 -15.85 -5.26
N TYR A 358 -5.77 -16.20 -4.42
CA TYR A 358 -5.92 -17.16 -3.33
C TYR A 358 -5.86 -16.46 -1.98
N ALA A 359 -6.89 -16.66 -1.16
CA ALA A 359 -6.87 -16.23 0.24
C ALA A 359 -5.83 -17.03 1.05
N LEU A 360 -5.00 -16.34 1.82
CA LEU A 360 -3.94 -16.93 2.64
C LEU A 360 -4.42 -17.21 4.06
N GLY A 361 -4.25 -18.45 4.50
CA GLY A 361 -4.48 -18.88 5.88
C GLY A 361 -3.20 -19.09 6.69
N GLY A 362 -2.06 -19.36 6.05
CA GLY A 362 -0.80 -19.70 6.72
C GLY A 362 -0.18 -18.56 7.54
N ILE A 363 -0.46 -17.32 7.16
CA ILE A 363 -0.15 -16.11 7.93
C ILE A 363 -1.36 -15.73 8.80
N THR A 364 -1.11 -15.10 9.95
CA THR A 364 -2.18 -14.58 10.83
C THR A 364 -3.06 -13.57 10.08
N GLN A 365 -4.23 -13.27 10.59
CA GLN A 365 -4.97 -12.09 10.14
C GLN A 365 -4.36 -10.83 10.77
N GLY A 366 -4.25 -9.74 10.02
CA GLY A 366 -3.62 -8.51 10.51
C GLY A 366 -3.72 -7.40 9.47
N GLY A 367 -3.61 -6.14 9.94
CA GLY A 367 -3.27 -5.01 9.08
C GLY A 367 -1.87 -5.23 8.59
N PHE A 368 -1.71 -5.78 7.40
CA PHE A 368 -0.41 -5.88 6.79
C PHE A 368 -0.23 -4.64 5.95
N GLU A 369 0.96 -4.06 5.97
CA GLU A 369 1.26 -2.85 5.19
C GLU A 369 2.08 -3.25 4.00
N LYS A 370 3.08 -4.12 4.16
CA LYS A 370 3.74 -4.79 3.03
C LYS A 370 4.12 -6.21 3.42
N ILE A 371 3.99 -7.12 2.46
CA ILE A 371 4.44 -8.52 2.55
C ILE A 371 5.45 -8.70 1.43
N ILE A 372 6.68 -9.07 1.78
CA ILE A 372 7.79 -9.22 0.84
C ILE A 372 8.46 -10.57 1.01
N GLU A 373 9.12 -11.05 -0.03
CA GLU A 373 10.02 -12.19 0.11
C GLU A 373 11.37 -11.77 0.69
N VAL A 374 11.91 -12.59 1.60
CA VAL A 374 13.28 -12.54 2.09
C VAL A 374 14.00 -13.80 1.64
N ASN A 375 15.22 -13.65 1.15
CA ASN A 375 16.04 -14.77 0.65
C ASN A 375 16.13 -15.91 1.68
N PRO A 376 15.56 -17.11 1.40
CA PRO A 376 15.61 -18.23 2.33
C PRO A 376 16.95 -18.98 2.27
N GLN A 377 17.81 -18.70 1.28
CA GLN A 377 19.08 -19.41 0.99
C GLN A 377 18.95 -20.94 0.90
N ASN A 378 17.73 -21.46 0.77
CA ASN A 378 17.40 -22.88 0.78
C ASN A 378 16.21 -23.11 -0.18
N PRO A 379 16.28 -24.11 -1.08
CA PRO A 379 15.23 -24.33 -2.07
C PRO A 379 13.93 -24.94 -1.50
N ASP A 380 13.99 -25.61 -0.35
CA ASP A 380 12.83 -26.32 0.23
C ASP A 380 11.91 -25.38 1.05
N TYR A 381 12.33 -24.13 1.27
CA TYR A 381 11.66 -23.15 2.12
C TYR A 381 11.39 -21.83 1.39
N ILE A 382 10.48 -21.04 1.97
CA ILE A 382 10.34 -19.61 1.71
C ILE A 382 10.41 -18.85 3.04
N ILE A 383 10.85 -17.59 3.00
CA ILE A 383 10.72 -16.65 4.11
C ILE A 383 10.02 -15.40 3.58
N LEU A 384 8.98 -14.94 4.28
CA LEU A 384 8.36 -13.65 4.03
C LEU A 384 8.60 -12.73 5.23
N ALA A 385 8.94 -11.47 5.01
CA ALA A 385 8.84 -10.45 6.05
C ALA A 385 7.45 -9.82 6.00
N ILE A 386 6.89 -9.50 7.17
CA ILE A 386 5.47 -9.11 7.30
C ILE A 386 5.34 -7.93 8.27
N SER A 387 5.16 -6.73 7.72
CA SER A 387 4.98 -5.52 8.51
C SER A 387 3.51 -5.27 8.85
N GLY A 388 3.21 -4.14 9.49
CA GLY A 388 1.88 -3.75 9.96
C GLY A 388 1.52 -4.18 11.37
N TYR A 389 0.22 -4.26 11.64
CA TYR A 389 -0.35 -4.43 12.97
C TYR A 389 -1.30 -5.64 13.08
N ASN A 390 -1.62 -6.04 14.32
CA ASN A 390 -2.43 -7.20 14.69
C ASN A 390 -3.90 -6.82 14.89
N GLY A 391 -4.59 -6.53 13.80
CA GLY A 391 -6.05 -6.49 13.75
C GLY A 391 -6.75 -5.38 14.58
N PRO A 392 -7.17 -4.27 13.96
CA PRO A 392 -7.92 -3.23 14.61
C PRO A 392 -9.40 -3.60 14.64
N PHE A 393 -9.94 -3.54 15.83
CA PHE A 393 -11.33 -3.79 16.12
C PHE A 393 -12.01 -2.62 16.84
N ASP A 394 -11.23 -1.75 17.48
CA ASP A 394 -11.74 -0.65 18.28
C ASP A 394 -11.13 0.73 17.96
N ILE A 395 -11.89 1.78 18.26
CA ILE A 395 -11.49 3.18 18.18
C ILE A 395 -11.20 3.71 19.60
N ASN A 396 -10.01 4.29 19.78
CA ASN A 396 -9.84 5.45 20.65
C ASN A 396 -9.62 6.61 19.68
N ASP A 397 -10.67 7.32 19.28
CA ASP A 397 -11.07 8.48 20.08
C ASP A 397 -12.58 8.79 20.07
N HIS A 398 -13.06 9.46 21.14
CA HIS A 398 -14.30 10.26 21.17
C HIS A 398 -15.70 9.58 21.16
N VAL A 399 -15.88 8.34 21.67
CA VAL A 399 -17.24 7.82 22.00
C VAL A 399 -17.29 7.18 23.39
N PRO A 400 -18.26 7.53 24.26
CA PRO A 400 -18.34 7.02 25.63
C PRO A 400 -18.68 5.52 25.72
N ASP A 401 -17.73 4.75 26.26
CA ASP A 401 -17.82 3.56 27.13
C ASP A 401 -18.71 2.34 26.77
N LYS A 402 -19.42 2.28 25.64
CA LYS A 402 -20.39 1.16 25.40
C LYS A 402 -20.54 0.61 23.98
N LEU A 403 -19.63 0.88 23.06
CA LEU A 403 -19.80 0.54 21.63
C LEU A 403 -18.49 0.04 21.00
N TYR A 404 -17.99 -1.02 21.60
CA TYR A 404 -16.76 -1.73 21.28
C TYR A 404 -17.00 -2.92 20.31
N PRO A 405 -15.93 -3.49 19.75
CA PRO A 405 -15.85 -4.91 19.37
C PRO A 405 -15.70 -5.81 20.62
N GLU A 406 -16.38 -5.45 21.73
CA GLU A 406 -16.22 -6.13 23.02
C GLU A 406 -16.51 -7.62 22.84
N ASN A 407 -17.42 -7.99 21.93
CA ASN A 407 -17.73 -9.36 21.55
C ASN A 407 -16.49 -10.21 21.18
N MET A 408 -15.45 -9.64 20.56
CA MET A 408 -14.23 -10.39 20.18
C MET A 408 -13.24 -10.53 21.34
N ILE A 409 -13.00 -9.45 22.08
CA ILE A 409 -12.12 -9.46 23.27
C ILE A 409 -12.79 -10.29 24.38
N GLU A 410 -14.10 -10.18 24.54
CA GLU A 410 -14.94 -11.00 25.43
C GLU A 410 -14.91 -12.45 24.97
N ALA A 411 -15.13 -12.77 23.68
CA ALA A 411 -15.04 -14.15 23.20
C ALA A 411 -13.65 -14.77 23.49
N ARG A 412 -12.56 -14.05 23.20
CA ARG A 412 -11.19 -14.48 23.54
C ARG A 412 -11.05 -14.75 25.04
N ASN A 413 -11.41 -13.81 25.90
CA ASN A 413 -11.26 -13.93 27.35
C ASN A 413 -12.22 -14.95 27.98
N VAL A 414 -13.42 -15.17 27.42
CA VAL A 414 -14.41 -16.17 27.87
C VAL A 414 -13.96 -17.58 27.50
N GLU A 415 -13.36 -17.77 26.33
CA GLU A 415 -12.93 -19.08 25.84
C GLU A 415 -11.54 -19.49 26.37
N TYR A 416 -10.56 -18.58 26.33
CA TYR A 416 -9.17 -18.87 26.68
C TYR A 416 -8.81 -18.50 28.14
N GLY A 417 -9.63 -17.68 28.81
CA GLY A 417 -9.33 -17.16 30.14
C GLY A 417 -8.24 -16.08 30.15
N PRO A 418 -7.67 -15.75 31.32
CA PRO A 418 -6.56 -14.81 31.42
C PRO A 418 -5.27 -15.37 30.80
N ARG A 419 -4.38 -14.46 30.42
CA ARG A 419 -3.02 -14.72 29.93
C ARG A 419 -2.14 -15.35 31.01
N ALA A 420 -0.93 -15.77 30.62
CA ALA A 420 0.05 -16.40 31.52
C ALA A 420 0.49 -15.54 32.72
N ASP A 421 0.39 -14.20 32.62
CA ASP A 421 0.67 -13.24 33.70
C ASP A 421 -0.51 -13.04 34.68
N GLY A 422 -1.68 -13.62 34.38
CA GLY A 422 -2.91 -13.49 35.16
C GLY A 422 -3.79 -12.29 34.78
N ASN A 423 -3.39 -11.47 33.82
CA ASN A 423 -4.22 -10.39 33.26
C ASN A 423 -5.14 -10.92 32.16
N ASN A 424 -6.19 -10.17 31.83
CA ASN A 424 -7.02 -10.46 30.65
C ASN A 424 -6.28 -10.06 29.37
N TYR A 425 -6.59 -10.71 28.25
CA TYR A 425 -6.17 -10.24 26.94
C TYR A 425 -6.73 -8.84 26.68
N THR A 426 -5.85 -7.92 26.28
CA THR A 426 -6.21 -6.59 25.79
C THR A 426 -6.30 -6.60 24.26
N PHE A 427 -6.61 -5.45 23.69
CA PHE A 427 -6.76 -5.28 22.25
C PHE A 427 -5.42 -5.36 21.51
N THR A 428 -5.33 -6.18 20.47
CA THR A 428 -4.05 -6.59 19.86
C THR A 428 -3.37 -5.55 18.97
N LYS A 429 -4.11 -4.59 18.38
CA LYS A 429 -3.68 -3.76 17.23
C LYS A 429 -2.16 -3.56 17.13
N ASP A 430 -1.57 -2.59 17.81
CA ASP A 430 -0.15 -2.26 17.63
C ASP A 430 0.77 -3.03 18.61
N ILE A 431 0.28 -4.11 19.25
CA ILE A 431 1.05 -5.03 20.10
C ILE A 431 1.70 -6.09 19.20
N VAL A 432 2.66 -5.66 18.39
CA VAL A 432 3.31 -6.47 17.35
C VAL A 432 4.82 -6.26 17.39
N PRO A 433 5.65 -7.32 17.41
CA PRO A 433 7.08 -7.21 17.15
C PRO A 433 7.33 -7.10 15.64
N PHE A 434 8.58 -7.01 15.21
CA PHE A 434 8.90 -7.34 13.82
C PHE A 434 8.59 -8.81 13.55
N ARG A 435 8.12 -9.16 12.34
CA ARG A 435 7.64 -10.51 12.02
C ARG A 435 8.25 -11.07 10.75
N ILE A 436 8.45 -12.39 10.76
CA ILE A 436 8.70 -13.19 9.55
C ILE A 436 7.76 -14.40 9.54
N PHE A 437 7.41 -14.87 8.36
CA PHE A 437 6.79 -16.17 8.12
C PHE A 437 7.81 -17.10 7.47
N VAL A 438 7.92 -18.34 7.94
CA VAL A 438 8.73 -19.38 7.29
C VAL A 438 7.80 -20.49 6.81
N GLY A 439 7.83 -20.78 5.52
CA GLY A 439 7.01 -21.81 4.87
C GLY A 439 7.87 -22.94 4.31
N VAL A 440 7.34 -24.16 4.28
CA VAL A 440 7.96 -25.33 3.63
C VAL A 440 7.20 -25.67 2.35
N LYS A 441 7.92 -25.77 1.23
CA LYS A 441 7.33 -26.05 -0.08
C LYS A 441 6.85 -27.50 -0.18
N GLY A 442 5.80 -27.69 -0.99
CA GLY A 442 5.22 -29.00 -1.30
C GLY A 442 4.42 -29.64 -0.16
N LYS A 443 4.06 -28.87 0.87
CA LYS A 443 3.39 -29.37 2.08
C LYS A 443 1.96 -28.85 2.23
N LEU A 444 1.07 -29.71 2.73
CA LEU A 444 -0.25 -29.34 3.21
C LEU A 444 -0.19 -28.84 4.66
N GLU A 445 -1.28 -28.24 5.14
CA GLU A 445 -1.44 -27.60 6.45
C GLU A 445 -1.08 -28.53 7.64
N ASP A 446 -1.19 -29.85 7.46
CA ASP A 446 -0.84 -30.88 8.46
C ASP A 446 0.63 -31.37 8.37
N GLY A 447 1.42 -30.88 7.41
CA GLY A 447 2.81 -31.28 7.13
C GLY A 447 2.95 -32.48 6.18
N SER A 448 1.85 -33.02 5.66
CA SER A 448 1.88 -34.08 4.65
C SER A 448 2.23 -33.56 3.26
N GLU A 449 2.66 -34.46 2.36
CA GLU A 449 3.00 -34.12 0.97
C GLU A 449 1.76 -33.66 0.19
N ALA A 450 1.85 -32.50 -0.44
CA ALA A 450 0.83 -31.95 -1.31
C ALA A 450 0.92 -32.51 -2.75
N PRO A 451 -0.18 -32.44 -3.52
CA PRO A 451 -0.13 -32.57 -4.98
C PRO A 451 0.80 -31.51 -5.59
N ALA A 452 1.58 -31.87 -6.61
CA ALA A 452 2.53 -30.96 -7.26
C ALA A 452 1.87 -29.77 -8.01
N ASP A 453 0.56 -29.86 -8.26
CA ASP A 453 -0.27 -28.82 -8.86
C ASP A 453 -0.95 -27.89 -7.83
N ASP A 454 -0.79 -28.13 -6.52
CA ASP A 454 -1.28 -27.23 -5.47
C ASP A 454 -0.40 -25.97 -5.39
N PHE A 455 -0.93 -24.85 -5.90
CA PHE A 455 -0.25 -23.56 -6.01
C PHE A 455 0.26 -23.03 -4.66
N LEU A 456 -0.57 -23.04 -3.62
CA LEU A 456 -0.16 -22.53 -2.31
C LEU A 456 0.85 -23.48 -1.64
N ALA A 457 0.69 -24.80 -1.79
CA ALA A 457 1.65 -25.75 -1.24
C ALA A 457 3.03 -25.64 -1.90
N ARG A 458 3.11 -25.60 -3.25
CA ARG A 458 4.41 -25.54 -3.94
C ARG A 458 5.18 -24.25 -3.65
N ASN A 459 4.46 -23.16 -3.36
CA ASN A 459 5.04 -21.89 -2.90
C ASN A 459 5.26 -21.81 -1.38
N GLY A 460 4.99 -22.87 -0.60
CA GLY A 460 5.20 -22.90 0.86
C GLY A 460 4.21 -22.07 1.68
N LEU A 461 3.12 -21.59 1.07
CA LEU A 461 2.12 -20.72 1.68
C LEU A 461 1.02 -21.47 2.48
N LYS A 462 1.05 -22.81 2.48
CA LYS A 462 0.14 -23.67 3.28
C LYS A 462 0.71 -24.13 4.60
N TYR A 463 1.92 -24.70 4.57
CA TYR A 463 2.60 -25.21 5.76
C TYR A 463 3.72 -24.25 6.15
N GLY A 464 3.43 -23.40 7.13
CA GLY A 464 4.42 -22.47 7.64
C GLY A 464 4.08 -21.99 9.03
N GLN A 465 4.95 -21.13 9.55
CA GLN A 465 4.91 -20.65 10.91
C GLN A 465 5.26 -19.16 10.94
N MET A 466 4.50 -18.38 11.71
CA MET A 466 4.86 -17.01 12.05
C MET A 466 5.90 -16.99 13.17
N TYR A 467 6.84 -16.06 13.10
CA TYR A 467 7.87 -15.79 14.09
C TYR A 467 7.85 -14.30 14.48
N GLY A 468 8.14 -14.00 15.73
CA GLY A 468 8.36 -12.63 16.20
C GLY A 468 9.81 -12.38 16.57
N PHE A 469 10.30 -11.16 16.33
CA PHE A 469 11.58 -10.72 16.88
C PHE A 469 11.46 -10.50 18.38
N ALA A 470 12.35 -11.13 19.14
CA ALA A 470 12.41 -11.08 20.59
C ALA A 470 13.82 -10.73 21.08
N ILE A 471 13.91 -9.94 22.13
CA ILE A 471 15.18 -9.49 22.72
C ILE A 471 15.19 -9.71 24.23
N ASP A 472 16.38 -9.80 24.82
CA ASP A 472 16.55 -9.78 26.27
C ASP A 472 16.14 -8.40 26.82
N MET A 473 15.07 -8.34 27.61
CA MET A 473 14.53 -7.10 28.18
C MET A 473 14.99 -6.88 29.64
N ARG A 474 15.99 -7.62 30.13
CA ARG A 474 16.46 -7.45 31.51
C ARG A 474 17.09 -6.07 31.72
N ASN A 475 16.80 -5.49 32.88
CA ASN A 475 17.42 -4.26 33.38
C ASN A 475 17.62 -4.39 34.90
N ASP A 476 18.39 -5.40 35.30
CA ASP A 476 18.77 -5.62 36.68
C ASP A 476 20.27 -5.44 36.89
N THR A 477 20.72 -5.42 38.16
CA THR A 477 22.12 -5.14 38.51
C THR A 477 23.09 -6.29 38.21
N GLY A 478 22.59 -7.45 37.72
CA GLY A 478 23.38 -8.61 37.31
C GLY A 478 23.28 -8.94 35.81
N ALA A 479 22.21 -8.51 35.13
CA ALA A 479 21.99 -8.67 33.70
C ALA A 479 21.23 -7.45 33.12
N VAL A 480 21.80 -6.85 32.07
CA VAL A 480 21.19 -5.76 31.30
C VAL A 480 21.20 -6.19 29.83
N GLY A 481 20.01 -6.25 29.23
CA GLY A 481 19.81 -6.54 27.81
C GLY A 481 20.14 -5.34 26.91
N PRO A 482 20.13 -5.51 25.58
CA PRO A 482 20.64 -4.49 24.65
C PRO A 482 19.93 -3.14 24.71
N THR A 483 18.63 -3.09 25.01
CA THR A 483 17.86 -1.84 25.16
C THR A 483 17.71 -1.39 26.61
N ALA A 484 18.42 -2.00 27.57
CA ALA A 484 18.20 -1.84 29.00
C ALA A 484 16.70 -1.96 29.41
N GLY A 485 15.96 -2.87 28.77
CA GLY A 485 14.53 -3.10 29.03
C GLY A 485 13.59 -2.05 28.45
N GLU A 486 14.05 -1.19 27.54
CA GLU A 486 13.19 -0.28 26.79
C GLU A 486 12.48 -0.99 25.63
N TRP A 487 11.18 -0.72 25.50
CA TRP A 487 10.36 -1.15 24.36
C TRP A 487 10.72 -0.36 23.11
N ARG A 488 10.34 -0.91 21.95
CA ARG A 488 10.83 -0.47 20.65
C ARG A 488 10.69 1.03 20.42
N ASP A 489 9.53 1.63 20.69
CA ASP A 489 9.30 3.05 20.40
C ASP A 489 10.04 3.98 21.38
N ALA A 490 10.29 3.53 22.62
CA ALA A 490 10.97 4.34 23.63
C ALA A 490 12.47 4.44 23.30
N TRP A 491 13.06 3.31 22.92
CA TRP A 491 14.47 3.20 22.56
C TRP A 491 14.83 4.01 21.31
N HIS A 492 13.96 4.00 20.28
CA HIS A 492 14.17 4.78 19.05
C HIS A 492 14.11 6.30 19.23
N LYS A 493 13.64 6.85 20.37
CA LYS A 493 13.69 8.30 20.63
C LYS A 493 15.11 8.86 20.77
N THR A 494 16.10 8.00 20.99
CA THR A 494 17.51 8.40 21.16
C THR A 494 18.49 7.60 20.32
N ALA A 495 18.06 6.52 19.68
CA ALA A 495 18.93 5.68 18.88
C ALA A 495 19.44 6.40 17.61
N THR A 496 20.74 6.24 17.32
CA THR A 496 21.40 6.81 16.14
C THR A 496 21.78 5.76 15.09
N ASN A 497 22.16 6.21 13.89
CA ASN A 497 22.63 5.34 12.80
C ASN A 497 23.76 4.40 13.29
N GLY A 498 23.74 3.14 12.85
CA GLY A 498 24.72 2.14 13.24
C GLY A 498 24.50 1.45 14.60
N GLU A 499 23.60 1.95 15.47
CA GLU A 499 23.26 1.26 16.72
C GLU A 499 22.62 -0.11 16.48
N THR A 500 22.95 -1.10 17.32
CA THR A 500 22.58 -2.50 17.10
C THR A 500 21.83 -3.15 18.26
N VAL A 501 20.79 -3.92 17.95
CA VAL A 501 20.04 -4.74 18.91
C VAL A 501 20.09 -6.22 18.50
N PRO A 502 20.89 -7.08 19.17
CA PRO A 502 20.84 -8.53 18.98
C PRO A 502 19.54 -9.12 19.53
N GLY A 503 19.01 -10.13 18.84
CA GLY A 503 17.76 -10.79 19.22
C GLY A 503 17.62 -12.20 18.66
N LYS A 504 16.40 -12.73 18.74
CA LYS A 504 16.00 -14.04 18.22
C LYS A 504 14.69 -13.92 17.46
N TRP A 505 14.54 -14.66 16.36
CA TRP A 505 13.25 -14.87 15.71
C TRP A 505 12.64 -16.13 16.31
N ILE A 506 11.64 -16.00 17.18
CA ILE A 506 11.04 -17.14 17.91
C ILE A 506 9.69 -17.49 17.27
N ALA A 507 9.46 -18.79 17.01
CA ALA A 507 8.20 -19.29 16.46
C ALA A 507 7.01 -18.97 17.40
N GLN A 508 5.89 -18.53 16.83
CA GLN A 508 4.64 -18.43 17.56
C GLN A 508 4.04 -19.82 17.88
N PRO A 509 3.27 -19.97 18.98
CA PRO A 509 2.48 -21.19 19.24
C PRO A 509 1.36 -21.45 18.23
N TRP A 510 0.66 -20.40 17.79
CA TRP A 510 -0.41 -20.51 16.80
C TRP A 510 0.13 -20.93 15.43
N ARG A 511 -0.62 -21.82 14.75
CA ARG A 511 -0.38 -22.19 13.35
C ARG A 511 -1.70 -22.46 12.65
N TRP A 512 -1.77 -22.14 11.36
CA TRP A 512 -2.85 -22.58 10.50
C TRP A 512 -2.92 -24.11 10.40
N ASP A 513 -4.14 -24.65 10.41
CA ASP A 513 -4.43 -26.09 10.34
C ASP A 513 -5.51 -26.42 9.29
N GLY A 514 -5.84 -25.46 8.42
CA GLY A 514 -6.89 -25.60 7.39
C GLY A 514 -8.31 -25.32 7.88
N GLU A 515 -8.56 -25.10 9.18
CA GLU A 515 -9.90 -24.79 9.68
C GLU A 515 -10.17 -23.28 9.73
N VAL A 516 -11.09 -22.81 8.88
CA VAL A 516 -11.61 -21.44 8.94
C VAL A 516 -12.32 -21.21 10.27
N ARG A 517 -11.76 -20.30 11.07
CA ARG A 517 -12.26 -19.89 12.40
C ARG A 517 -12.41 -18.37 12.44
N ASN A 518 -13.14 -17.89 13.44
CA ASN A 518 -13.30 -16.45 13.68
C ASN A 518 -12.05 -15.87 14.40
N PHE A 519 -11.81 -14.57 14.27
CA PHE A 519 -10.55 -13.91 14.67
C PHE A 519 -10.14 -14.09 16.16
N GLN A 520 -11.03 -14.45 17.09
CA GLN A 520 -10.62 -14.75 18.48
C GLN A 520 -9.67 -15.97 18.58
N HIS A 521 -9.57 -16.77 17.52
CA HIS A 521 -8.68 -17.93 17.43
C HIS A 521 -7.38 -17.65 16.65
N ASP A 522 -7.12 -16.40 16.24
CA ASP A 522 -5.96 -16.00 15.44
C ASP A 522 -4.65 -15.96 16.26
N GLY A 523 -3.49 -15.99 15.59
CA GLY A 523 -2.16 -15.87 16.21
C GLY A 523 -1.76 -14.45 16.65
N SER A 524 -2.50 -13.42 16.22
CA SER A 524 -2.36 -12.02 16.69
C SER A 524 -2.33 -11.87 18.21
N TRP A 525 -3.05 -12.74 18.92
CA TRP A 525 -3.16 -12.70 20.39
C TRP A 525 -1.93 -13.26 21.11
N ASP A 526 -1.07 -14.02 20.44
CA ASP A 526 0.05 -14.72 21.08
C ASP A 526 1.18 -13.77 21.50
N TYR A 527 1.32 -12.61 20.84
CA TYR A 527 2.32 -11.60 21.20
C TYR A 527 2.08 -10.90 22.55
N GLN A 528 0.92 -11.13 23.19
CA GLN A 528 0.68 -10.72 24.58
C GLN A 528 1.15 -11.75 25.62
N ASN A 529 1.52 -12.96 25.20
CA ASN A 529 2.10 -13.98 26.08
C ASN A 529 3.63 -14.00 25.92
N PRO A 530 4.40 -14.48 26.92
CA PRO A 530 5.84 -14.69 26.77
C PRO A 530 6.18 -15.59 25.57
N PRO A 531 7.30 -15.35 24.87
CA PRO A 531 7.72 -16.22 23.78
C PRO A 531 7.96 -17.67 24.26
N PRO A 532 7.77 -18.69 23.39
CA PRO A 532 8.11 -20.07 23.74
C PRO A 532 9.57 -20.25 24.15
N GLY A 533 9.81 -21.01 25.22
CA GLY A 533 11.17 -21.32 25.68
C GLY A 533 11.84 -20.25 26.53
N THR A 534 11.12 -19.20 26.97
CA THR A 534 11.63 -18.13 27.84
C THR A 534 11.29 -18.32 29.32
N GLU A 535 10.98 -19.55 29.75
CA GLU A 535 10.62 -19.85 31.14
C GLU A 535 11.82 -19.64 32.10
N ALA A 536 11.55 -19.42 33.38
CA ALA A 536 12.63 -19.20 34.36
C ALA A 536 13.61 -20.40 34.43
N GLY A 537 14.91 -20.12 34.28
CA GLY A 537 15.97 -21.11 34.16
C GLY A 537 16.23 -21.67 32.75
N SER A 538 15.54 -21.17 31.72
CA SER A 538 15.83 -21.47 30.31
C SER A 538 17.02 -20.67 29.75
N GLU A 539 17.51 -21.02 28.57
CA GLU A 539 18.55 -20.24 27.87
C GLU A 539 18.04 -18.89 27.35
N LEU A 540 16.71 -18.73 27.19
CA LEU A 540 16.05 -17.49 26.78
C LEU A 540 15.34 -16.78 27.95
N GLU A 541 15.70 -17.08 29.20
CA GLU A 541 15.16 -16.37 30.37
C GLU A 541 15.48 -14.87 30.27
N GLY A 542 14.44 -14.04 30.25
CA GLY A 542 14.53 -12.59 30.06
C GLY A 542 14.15 -12.11 28.65
N TYR A 543 13.94 -13.01 27.69
CA TYR A 543 13.47 -12.63 26.35
C TYR A 543 11.96 -12.33 26.31
N TYR A 544 11.61 -11.27 25.60
CA TYR A 544 10.22 -10.90 25.27
C TYR A 544 10.14 -10.47 23.81
N TRP A 545 8.96 -10.58 23.20
CA TRP A 545 8.67 -9.98 21.89
C TRP A 545 8.98 -8.48 21.90
N TRP A 546 9.79 -7.97 20.97
CA TRP A 546 10.16 -6.55 20.95
C TRP A 546 9.07 -5.69 20.30
N VAL A 547 7.96 -5.55 21.03
CA VAL A 547 6.78 -4.78 20.64
C VAL A 547 6.99 -3.27 20.88
N SER A 548 6.13 -2.47 20.25
CA SER A 548 6.06 -1.00 20.32
C SER A 548 6.14 -0.42 21.74
N ASN A 549 5.16 -0.77 22.59
CA ASN A 549 4.90 -0.12 23.88
C ASN A 549 4.44 -1.11 24.99
N GLY A 550 4.98 -2.33 24.94
CA GLY A 550 4.69 -3.43 25.87
C GLY A 550 3.45 -4.26 25.52
N ILE A 551 3.24 -5.36 26.27
CA ILE A 551 2.25 -6.41 25.97
C ILE A 551 0.78 -6.07 26.30
N ASP A 552 0.54 -4.88 26.87
CA ASP A 552 -0.81 -4.43 27.26
C ASP A 552 -1.36 -3.29 26.40
N LYS A 553 -0.50 -2.61 25.65
CA LYS A 553 -0.81 -1.36 24.97
C LYS A 553 -0.01 -1.22 23.67
N GLY A 554 -0.70 -0.87 22.59
CA GLY A 554 -0.05 -0.46 21.35
C GLY A 554 0.75 0.85 21.47
N GLY A 555 1.73 0.99 20.59
CA GLY A 555 2.43 2.23 20.27
C GLY A 555 2.41 2.43 18.75
N CYS A 556 3.55 2.79 18.17
CA CYS A 556 3.69 2.95 16.73
C CYS A 556 3.63 1.61 15.99
N LYS A 557 2.95 1.66 14.85
CA LYS A 557 2.77 0.56 13.89
C LYS A 557 4.10 0.32 13.18
N THR A 558 4.47 -0.95 12.96
CA THR A 558 5.59 -1.27 12.06
C THR A 558 5.09 -1.02 10.65
N GLU A 559 5.68 -0.09 9.93
CA GLU A 559 5.11 0.45 8.68
C GLU A 559 5.62 -0.29 7.45
N HIS A 560 5.75 0.33 6.27
CA HIS A 560 6.27 -0.34 5.08
C HIS A 560 7.66 -0.97 5.25
N ILE A 561 7.88 -2.06 4.50
CA ILE A 561 9.11 -2.86 4.46
C ILE A 561 9.65 -3.01 3.04
N THR A 562 10.93 -3.35 2.95
CA THR A 562 11.58 -3.71 1.69
C THR A 562 12.65 -4.76 1.91
N GLY A 563 12.80 -5.68 0.96
CA GLY A 563 13.73 -6.80 1.08
C GLY A 563 15.16 -6.33 0.85
N ASP A 564 16.13 -7.02 1.45
CA ASP A 564 17.52 -6.84 1.02
C ASP A 564 17.70 -7.49 -0.36
N PRO A 565 17.99 -6.73 -1.44
CA PRO A 565 18.11 -7.28 -2.79
C PRO A 565 19.40 -8.08 -3.01
N ARG A 566 20.30 -8.18 -2.03
CA ARG A 566 21.61 -8.83 -2.17
C ARG A 566 21.48 -10.37 -2.15
N PRO A 567 22.14 -11.10 -3.07
CA PRO A 567 21.84 -12.51 -3.34
C PRO A 567 22.28 -13.51 -2.26
N ASP A 568 23.11 -13.09 -1.30
CA ASP A 568 23.62 -13.93 -0.21
C ASP A 568 23.18 -13.42 1.18
N THR A 569 22.09 -12.64 1.25
CA THR A 569 21.64 -11.97 2.48
C THR A 569 20.18 -12.28 2.81
N SER A 570 19.92 -12.81 4.01
CA SER A 570 18.57 -13.03 4.54
C SER A 570 18.17 -11.87 5.47
N ALA A 571 17.78 -10.73 4.90
CA ALA A 571 17.47 -9.52 5.66
C ALA A 571 16.42 -8.64 4.97
N PHE A 572 15.89 -7.66 5.70
CA PHE A 572 14.93 -6.67 5.21
C PHE A 572 14.99 -5.37 6.03
N ILE A 573 14.58 -4.24 5.44
CA ILE A 573 14.48 -2.93 6.10
C ILE A 573 13.01 -2.66 6.44
N GLN A 574 12.78 -2.11 7.63
CA GLN A 574 11.45 -1.91 8.23
C GLN A 574 11.28 -0.49 8.76
N GLY A 575 10.23 0.20 8.30
CA GLY A 575 9.79 1.51 8.78
C GLY A 575 8.82 1.46 9.96
N SER A 576 8.33 2.63 10.37
CA SER A 576 7.42 2.81 11.51
C SER A 576 6.59 4.09 11.35
N THR A 577 5.38 4.13 11.90
CA THR A 577 4.58 5.37 11.99
C THR A 577 5.30 6.47 12.78
N CYS A 578 6.15 6.08 13.74
CA CYS A 578 7.00 7.00 14.51
C CYS A 578 8.18 7.57 13.69
N GLY A 579 8.32 7.26 12.40
CA GLY A 579 9.38 7.81 11.55
C GLY A 579 10.78 7.16 11.66
N TYR A 580 10.96 6.17 12.52
CA TYR A 580 12.21 5.39 12.59
C TYR A 580 12.23 4.23 11.58
N PHE A 581 13.42 3.87 11.11
CA PHE A 581 13.63 2.68 10.28
C PHE A 581 15.01 2.05 10.47
N GLY A 582 15.09 0.74 10.21
CA GLY A 582 16.32 -0.02 10.33
C GLY A 582 16.27 -1.40 9.70
N HIS A 583 17.41 -2.07 9.69
CA HIS A 583 17.69 -3.31 8.96
C HIS A 583 17.67 -4.53 9.90
N LEU A 584 16.83 -5.49 9.57
CA LEU A 584 16.59 -6.74 10.29
C LEU A 584 17.23 -7.92 9.57
N TYR A 585 18.18 -8.58 10.24
CA TYR A 585 18.86 -9.77 9.75
C TYR A 585 18.29 -11.03 10.40
N ILE A 586 18.18 -12.09 9.60
CA ILE A 586 17.95 -13.47 10.04
C ILE A 586 19.30 -14.18 9.91
N ASN A 587 19.91 -14.51 11.04
CA ASN A 587 21.27 -15.05 11.09
C ASN A 587 21.26 -16.57 10.97
N ASP A 588 22.36 -17.13 10.43
CA ASP A 588 22.62 -18.58 10.34
C ASP A 588 21.48 -19.39 9.64
N VAL A 589 20.74 -18.76 8.72
CA VAL A 589 19.56 -19.35 8.04
C VAL A 589 19.91 -20.67 7.33
N VAL A 590 21.06 -20.73 6.64
CA VAL A 590 21.50 -21.93 5.93
C VAL A 590 21.71 -23.10 6.91
N GLU A 591 22.39 -22.86 8.02
CA GLU A 591 22.64 -23.83 9.08
C GLU A 591 21.33 -24.27 9.77
N VAL A 592 20.47 -23.33 10.14
CA VAL A 592 19.20 -23.60 10.85
C VAL A 592 18.24 -24.40 9.98
N LEU A 593 18.05 -24.02 8.71
CA LEU A 593 17.17 -24.74 7.77
C LEU A 593 17.74 -26.12 7.40
N ALA A 594 19.07 -26.25 7.25
CA ALA A 594 19.71 -27.54 7.01
C ALA A 594 19.56 -28.52 8.19
N VAL A 595 19.51 -28.01 9.43
CA VAL A 595 19.22 -28.83 10.63
C VAL A 595 17.74 -29.19 10.71
N ALA A 596 16.84 -28.28 10.32
CA ALA A 596 15.39 -28.51 10.34
C ALA A 596 14.92 -29.51 9.27
N GLY A 597 15.58 -29.56 8.10
CA GLY A 597 15.53 -30.70 7.18
C GLY A 597 14.14 -31.03 6.61
N GLY A 598 13.34 -30.00 6.31
CA GLY A 598 11.95 -30.10 5.83
C GLY A 598 10.89 -29.89 6.93
N GLU A 599 11.31 -29.70 8.18
CA GLU A 599 10.45 -29.27 9.29
C GLU A 599 10.61 -27.76 9.58
N LEU A 600 9.74 -27.21 10.42
CA LEU A 600 9.78 -25.79 10.82
C LEU A 600 10.74 -25.59 12.02
N PRO A 601 11.75 -24.69 11.92
CA PRO A 601 12.62 -24.35 13.05
C PRO A 601 11.85 -23.72 14.22
N THR A 602 12.32 -23.88 15.45
CA THR A 602 11.72 -23.20 16.61
C THR A 602 12.25 -21.77 16.83
N VAL A 603 13.47 -21.50 16.37
CA VAL A 603 14.17 -20.23 16.58
C VAL A 603 15.24 -20.01 15.50
N PHE A 604 15.46 -18.74 15.14
CA PHE A 604 16.69 -18.27 14.48
C PHE A 604 17.37 -17.21 15.33
N ASP A 605 18.67 -17.04 15.15
CA ASP A 605 19.38 -15.86 15.65
C ASP A 605 19.03 -14.65 14.77
N GLY A 606 19.07 -13.44 15.33
CA GLY A 606 18.72 -12.23 14.60
C GLY A 606 19.45 -10.99 15.10
N SER A 607 19.46 -9.95 14.29
CA SER A 607 20.09 -8.68 14.61
C SER A 607 19.37 -7.54 13.94
N TYR A 608 19.22 -6.43 14.66
CA TYR A 608 18.66 -5.18 14.15
C TYR A 608 19.74 -4.10 14.14
N TYR A 609 19.80 -3.32 13.06
CA TYR A 609 20.68 -2.15 12.90
C TYR A 609 19.82 -0.93 12.60
N VAL A 610 19.99 0.16 13.34
CA VAL A 610 19.32 1.43 13.04
C VAL A 610 19.96 2.08 11.82
N TYR A 611 19.12 2.59 10.90
CA TYR A 611 19.54 3.60 9.93
C TYR A 611 19.09 4.99 10.38
N GLN A 612 17.86 5.10 10.90
CA GLN A 612 17.28 6.35 11.36
C GLN A 612 16.42 6.10 12.61
N GLY A 613 16.76 6.76 13.72
CA GLY A 613 15.90 6.84 14.90
C GLY A 613 14.78 7.86 14.73
N GLU A 614 13.91 7.98 15.73
CA GLU A 614 12.95 9.09 15.81
C GLU A 614 13.67 10.35 16.34
N THR A 615 14.54 10.89 15.49
CA THR A 615 15.44 12.00 15.79
C THR A 615 15.37 13.09 14.70
N ASP A 616 15.94 14.27 14.95
CA ASP A 616 15.81 15.45 14.08
C ASP A 616 16.57 15.27 12.74
N ILE A 617 15.82 15.14 11.64
CA ILE A 617 16.34 15.04 10.27
C ILE A 617 16.40 16.40 9.54
N THR A 618 16.10 17.52 10.21
CA THR A 618 15.94 18.85 9.55
C THR A 618 17.21 19.27 8.80
N GLU A 619 18.40 18.96 9.34
CA GLU A 619 19.70 19.26 8.70
C GLU A 619 20.14 18.21 7.66
N GLN A 620 19.55 17.01 7.71
CA GLN A 620 19.81 15.90 6.77
C GLN A 620 19.05 16.07 5.44
N VAL A 621 17.95 16.85 5.41
CA VAL A 621 17.12 17.07 4.22
C VAL A 621 17.73 18.11 3.27
N VAL A 622 18.11 17.65 2.07
CA VAL A 622 18.60 18.49 0.97
C VAL A 622 17.46 18.84 0.01
N LEU A 623 17.13 20.14 -0.08
CA LEU A 623 16.08 20.65 -0.98
C LEU A 623 16.59 21.17 -2.33
N ASN A 624 17.86 21.53 -2.46
CA ASN A 624 18.48 22.09 -3.67
C ASN A 624 17.64 23.19 -4.38
N GLY A 625 17.00 24.07 -3.59
CA GLY A 625 16.18 25.17 -4.10
C GLY A 625 14.68 24.87 -4.30
N ALA A 626 14.26 23.62 -4.14
CA ALA A 626 12.88 23.18 -4.16
C ALA A 626 12.26 23.16 -2.74
N GLY A 627 11.12 22.48 -2.58
CA GLY A 627 10.47 22.25 -1.28
C GLY A 627 9.91 23.51 -0.64
N ARG A 628 9.52 24.52 -1.42
CA ARG A 628 8.92 25.76 -0.90
C ARG A 628 7.43 25.59 -0.64
N LEU A 629 7.03 25.87 0.60
CA LEU A 629 5.65 25.81 1.09
C LEU A 629 4.92 27.15 0.80
N PRO A 630 3.58 27.17 0.68
CA PRO A 630 2.82 28.38 0.30
C PRO A 630 2.97 29.59 1.24
N ASP A 631 3.46 29.40 2.46
CA ASP A 631 3.78 30.45 3.43
C ASP A 631 5.25 30.95 3.37
N GLY A 632 6.06 30.39 2.47
CA GLY A 632 7.47 30.70 2.27
C GLY A 632 8.46 29.83 3.06
N ARG A 633 7.99 28.92 3.91
CA ARG A 633 8.84 27.95 4.63
C ARG A 633 9.40 26.87 3.69
N ASN A 634 10.30 26.06 4.24
CA ASN A 634 10.95 24.92 3.59
C ASN A 634 10.32 23.60 4.08
N ALA A 635 10.21 22.61 3.18
CA ALA A 635 9.72 21.25 3.44
C ALA A 635 10.71 20.34 4.22
N THR A 636 11.68 20.91 4.95
CA THR A 636 12.61 20.12 5.80
C THR A 636 11.94 19.52 7.03
N ARG A 637 10.70 19.94 7.35
CA ARG A 637 9.88 19.45 8.47
C ARG A 637 8.57 18.88 7.96
N ASN A 638 8.04 17.89 8.68
CA ASN A 638 6.67 17.41 8.48
C ASN A 638 5.69 18.39 9.17
N TRP A 639 4.48 18.52 8.62
CA TRP A 639 3.45 19.47 9.07
C TRP A 639 2.07 18.81 9.08
N ASP A 640 1.94 17.73 9.85
CA ASP A 640 0.70 16.96 10.01
C ASP A 640 -0.48 17.79 10.61
N ASN A 641 -1.58 17.08 10.88
CA ASN A 641 -2.81 17.63 11.48
C ASN A 641 -2.81 17.63 13.03
N ALA A 642 -1.86 16.97 13.68
CA ALA A 642 -1.75 16.85 15.14
C ALA A 642 -0.86 17.95 15.75
N ASP A 643 0.11 18.46 14.98
CA ASP A 643 1.10 19.43 15.42
C ASP A 643 0.56 20.86 15.55
N PRO A 644 1.01 21.63 16.56
CA PRO A 644 0.85 23.08 16.59
C PRO A 644 1.43 23.72 15.31
N GLU A 645 0.65 24.58 14.64
CA GLU A 645 0.99 25.16 13.33
C GLU A 645 2.34 25.93 13.27
N SER A 646 2.90 26.24 14.44
CA SER A 646 4.13 27.02 14.64
C SER A 646 5.44 26.22 14.61
N THR A 647 5.45 24.92 14.93
CA THR A 647 6.72 24.18 15.19
C THR A 647 7.08 23.13 14.14
N GLY A 648 6.13 22.26 13.80
CA GLY A 648 6.30 21.14 12.85
C GLY A 648 7.24 20.05 13.36
N LYS A 649 6.95 18.81 12.98
CA LYS A 649 7.78 17.64 13.25
C LYS A 649 9.12 17.71 12.56
N VAL A 650 10.14 17.33 13.32
CA VAL A 650 11.55 17.34 12.91
C VAL A 650 12.05 15.99 12.45
N THR A 651 11.27 14.95 12.70
CA THR A 651 11.49 13.56 12.31
C THR A 651 10.86 13.30 10.94
N PHE A 652 11.00 12.07 10.42
CA PHE A 652 9.95 11.53 9.57
C PHE A 652 8.68 11.29 10.40
N GLU A 653 7.54 11.15 9.75
CA GLU A 653 6.27 10.68 10.32
C GLU A 653 5.62 9.75 9.31
N ASP A 654 4.98 8.67 9.78
CA ASP A 654 4.15 7.78 8.94
C ASP A 654 4.88 7.36 7.65
N VAL A 655 5.98 6.60 7.79
CA VAL A 655 6.86 6.18 6.67
C VAL A 655 6.19 5.10 5.82
N ASP A 656 5.17 5.53 5.07
CA ASP A 656 4.24 4.71 4.30
C ASP A 656 4.68 4.48 2.85
N GLY A 657 5.98 4.55 2.60
CA GLY A 657 6.55 3.95 1.40
C GLY A 657 8.04 3.76 1.54
N LEU A 658 8.47 2.52 1.37
CA LEU A 658 9.84 2.11 1.64
C LEU A 658 10.29 1.09 0.60
N GLU A 659 11.37 1.40 -0.13
CA GLU A 659 11.99 0.47 -1.07
C GLU A 659 13.50 0.66 -1.18
N ALA A 660 14.24 -0.45 -1.13
CA ALA A 660 15.70 -0.49 -1.15
C ALA A 660 16.21 -0.94 -2.53
N PHE A 661 17.15 -0.18 -3.07
CA PHE A 661 17.70 -0.38 -4.41
C PHE A 661 19.20 -0.62 -4.34
N GLN A 662 19.69 -1.78 -4.77
CA GLN A 662 21.11 -1.96 -5.04
C GLN A 662 21.47 -1.29 -6.38
N ALA A 663 22.52 -0.45 -6.38
CA ALA A 663 23.06 0.21 -7.57
C ALA A 663 24.40 -0.41 -8.01
N ALA A 664 24.87 -0.04 -9.20
CA ALA A 664 26.08 -0.59 -9.83
C ALA A 664 27.41 -0.27 -9.12
N ASP A 665 27.41 0.66 -8.17
CA ASP A 665 28.55 0.90 -7.27
C ASP A 665 28.63 -0.12 -6.11
N GLY A 666 27.61 -0.96 -5.96
CA GLY A 666 27.47 -1.97 -4.91
C GLY A 666 26.70 -1.51 -3.68
N ASN A 667 26.39 -0.21 -3.58
CA ASN A 667 25.67 0.38 -2.46
C ASN A 667 24.16 0.11 -2.57
N MET A 668 23.47 0.22 -1.43
CA MET A 668 22.01 0.30 -1.38
C MET A 668 21.57 1.75 -1.16
N TYR A 669 20.43 2.10 -1.74
CA TYR A 669 19.76 3.39 -1.58
C TYR A 669 18.30 3.15 -1.19
N LEU A 670 17.70 4.08 -0.44
CA LEU A 670 16.34 3.96 0.06
C LEU A 670 15.47 5.06 -0.56
N MET A 671 14.35 4.70 -1.18
CA MET A 671 13.25 5.65 -1.39
C MET A 671 12.36 5.63 -0.15
N ILE A 672 11.95 6.82 0.29
CA ILE A 672 11.15 7.05 1.49
C ILE A 672 9.96 7.93 1.08
N GLN A 673 8.75 7.52 1.43
CA GLN A 673 7.50 8.27 1.28
C GLN A 673 6.84 8.38 2.66
N GLU A 674 6.13 9.49 2.90
CA GLU A 674 5.35 9.72 4.13
C GLU A 674 3.84 9.76 3.81
N ASP A 675 3.00 9.31 4.76
CA ASP A 675 1.53 9.54 4.79
C ASP A 675 1.09 10.14 6.13
N SER A 676 1.58 11.34 6.47
CA SER A 676 1.27 11.95 7.77
C SER A 676 -0.01 12.81 7.76
N GLY A 677 -0.68 12.91 6.61
CA GLY A 677 -1.70 13.92 6.37
C GLY A 677 -1.15 15.36 6.39
N ASN A 678 0.11 15.55 6.04
CA ASN A 678 0.85 16.80 5.92
C ASN A 678 0.03 17.88 5.19
N LYS A 679 -0.23 18.98 5.89
CA LYS A 679 -1.11 20.03 5.37
C LYS A 679 -0.55 20.79 4.17
N TYR A 680 0.75 20.69 3.87
CA TYR A 680 1.33 21.28 2.65
C TYR A 680 1.62 20.27 1.53
N GLY A 681 1.38 18.98 1.80
CA GLY A 681 1.60 17.87 0.91
C GLY A 681 2.63 16.89 1.45
N GLU A 682 2.37 15.60 1.27
CA GLU A 682 3.29 14.53 1.67
C GLU A 682 4.60 14.63 0.92
N ARG A 683 5.68 14.18 1.53
CA ARG A 683 7.04 14.33 1.01
C ARG A 683 7.59 12.98 0.57
N MET A 684 8.29 12.97 -0.56
CA MET A 684 9.03 11.82 -1.05
C MET A 684 10.53 12.16 -1.12
N PHE A 685 11.37 11.23 -0.68
CA PHE A 685 12.83 11.36 -0.59
C PHE A 685 13.54 10.16 -1.20
N ILE A 686 14.81 10.38 -1.54
CA ILE A 686 15.80 9.32 -1.77
C ILE A 686 17.01 9.55 -0.88
N SER A 687 17.57 8.51 -0.26
CA SER A 687 18.72 8.62 0.64
C SER A 687 20.06 8.78 -0.10
N SER A 688 21.11 9.12 0.65
CA SER A 688 22.51 8.73 0.38
C SER A 688 22.67 7.20 0.38
N PRO A 689 23.86 6.65 0.05
CA PRO A 689 24.16 5.24 0.34
C PRO A 689 23.76 4.87 1.78
N LEU A 690 23.14 3.70 1.92
CA LEU A 690 22.82 3.09 3.21
C LEU A 690 24.06 2.41 3.78
N GLU A 691 24.52 2.91 4.92
CA GLU A 691 25.72 2.43 5.61
C GLU A 691 25.36 2.03 7.04
N HIS A 692 26.05 1.01 7.58
CA HIS A 692 25.84 0.49 8.94
C HIS A 692 26.94 0.90 9.92
N GLU A 693 27.86 1.77 9.50
CA GLU A 693 28.99 2.15 10.35
C GLU A 693 28.48 3.11 11.44
N ASP A 694 28.73 2.76 12.71
CA ASP A 694 28.70 3.67 13.86
C ASP A 694 29.94 4.56 13.79
N ASP A 695 30.03 5.37 12.73
CA ASP A 695 31.08 6.38 12.52
C ASP A 695 30.63 7.78 12.98
N GLY A 696 29.33 7.94 13.23
CA GLY A 696 28.69 9.18 13.67
C GLY A 696 28.24 10.09 12.52
N GLU A 697 28.27 9.62 11.27
CA GLU A 697 27.76 10.36 10.12
C GLU A 697 26.28 9.97 9.85
N ASP A 698 25.45 11.00 9.73
CA ASP A 698 24.03 10.86 9.43
C ASP A 698 23.79 10.61 7.92
N LEU A 699 22.71 9.90 7.60
CA LEU A 699 22.22 9.80 6.23
C LEU A 699 21.82 11.19 5.69
N THR A 700 21.95 11.38 4.38
CA THR A 700 21.42 12.56 3.68
C THR A 700 20.13 12.18 2.94
N TYR A 701 19.07 12.99 3.05
CA TYR A 701 17.81 12.76 2.36
C TYR A 701 17.57 13.81 1.27
N TYR A 702 17.65 13.40 0.02
CA TYR A 702 17.38 14.25 -1.13
C TYR A 702 15.87 14.33 -1.36
N PHE A 703 15.26 15.49 -1.12
CA PHE A 703 13.84 15.72 -1.38
C PHE A 703 13.54 15.57 -2.87
N VAL A 704 12.60 14.70 -3.23
CA VAL A 704 12.23 14.43 -4.63
C VAL A 704 11.05 15.30 -5.05
N ALA A 705 9.95 15.22 -4.31
CA ALA A 705 8.69 15.93 -4.61
C ALA A 705 7.79 16.02 -3.36
N MET A 706 6.75 16.85 -3.44
CA MET A 706 5.60 16.80 -2.53
C MET A 706 4.26 16.77 -3.30
N SER A 707 3.17 16.28 -2.69
CA SER A 707 1.84 16.33 -3.33
C SER A 707 0.69 16.40 -2.32
N GLY A 708 -0.42 17.02 -2.74
CA GLY A 708 -1.62 17.18 -1.89
C GLY A 708 -1.45 18.23 -0.80
N GLY A 709 -2.27 18.14 0.24
CA GLY A 709 -2.22 18.97 1.44
C GLY A 709 -3.34 20.01 1.54
N LYS A 710 -3.96 20.11 2.73
CA LYS A 710 -5.10 21.02 3.03
C LYS A 710 -4.82 22.51 2.82
N GLN A 711 -3.55 22.90 2.78
CA GLN A 711 -3.04 24.26 2.63
C GLN A 711 -2.18 24.46 1.37
N ASN A 712 -1.92 23.40 0.59
CA ASN A 712 -1.31 23.49 -0.75
C ASN A 712 -2.20 24.34 -1.67
N SER A 713 -1.59 25.24 -2.45
CA SER A 713 -2.31 26.23 -3.25
C SER A 713 -3.16 25.64 -4.38
N ARG A 714 -2.72 24.52 -4.98
CA ARG A 714 -3.48 23.79 -6.01
C ARG A 714 -4.68 23.07 -5.40
N GLN A 715 -4.48 22.41 -4.26
CA GLN A 715 -5.56 21.82 -3.49
C GLN A 715 -6.57 22.89 -3.05
N VAL A 716 -6.13 23.99 -2.44
CA VAL A 716 -7.04 25.10 -2.04
C VAL A 716 -7.82 25.69 -3.23
N ALA A 717 -7.23 25.71 -4.44
CA ALA A 717 -7.90 26.14 -5.66
C ALA A 717 -8.91 25.11 -6.23
N GLY A 718 -8.84 23.84 -5.80
CA GLY A 718 -9.67 22.76 -6.32
C GLY A 718 -9.35 22.39 -7.77
N VAL A 719 -8.06 22.35 -8.13
CA VAL A 719 -7.59 21.87 -9.44
C VAL A 719 -7.05 20.44 -9.33
N GLY A 720 -7.35 19.59 -10.31
CA GLY A 720 -6.92 18.18 -10.34
C GLY A 720 -6.33 17.76 -11.69
N VAL A 721 -5.98 16.48 -11.79
CA VAL A 721 -5.54 15.85 -13.05
C VAL A 721 -6.26 14.49 -13.16
N PRO A 722 -7.03 14.22 -14.23
CA PRO A 722 -7.40 15.12 -15.33
C PRO A 722 -8.29 16.30 -14.87
N ALA A 723 -8.63 17.23 -15.75
CA ALA A 723 -9.53 18.33 -15.40
C ALA A 723 -10.91 17.84 -14.94
N GLY A 724 -11.53 18.55 -13.99
CA GLY A 724 -12.88 18.30 -13.49
C GLY A 724 -12.98 17.22 -12.40
N VAL A 725 -11.88 16.59 -11.99
CA VAL A 725 -11.91 15.50 -11.00
C VAL A 725 -12.01 15.95 -9.54
N ALA A 726 -11.68 17.22 -9.27
CA ALA A 726 -11.67 17.81 -7.94
C ALA A 726 -13.10 17.99 -7.37
N CYS A 727 -13.65 16.91 -6.82
CA CYS A 727 -14.79 16.93 -5.91
C CYS A 727 -14.74 15.73 -4.96
N HIS A 728 -15.47 15.83 -3.83
CA HIS A 728 -15.58 14.79 -2.83
C HIS A 728 -17.06 14.42 -2.62
N ASP A 729 -17.42 13.16 -2.83
CA ASP A 729 -18.69 12.52 -2.42
C ASP A 729 -20.01 13.22 -2.82
N GLY A 730 -20.03 13.93 -3.96
CA GLY A 730 -21.18 14.75 -4.36
C GLY A 730 -21.41 15.98 -3.46
N GLU A 731 -20.50 16.24 -2.52
CA GLU A 731 -20.33 17.52 -1.84
C GLU A 731 -19.44 18.46 -2.66
N LYS A 732 -19.16 19.65 -2.11
CA LYS A 732 -18.10 20.51 -2.63
C LYS A 732 -16.75 19.86 -2.34
N PHE A 733 -15.80 20.07 -3.25
CA PHE A 733 -14.40 19.72 -3.06
C PHE A 733 -13.84 20.22 -1.71
N LYS A 734 -12.94 19.42 -1.14
CA LYS A 734 -12.17 19.74 0.06
C LYS A 734 -10.69 19.46 -0.27
N ALA A 735 -9.84 20.46 -0.05
CA ALA A 735 -8.40 20.27 -0.06
C ALA A 735 -8.04 19.24 1.01
N ASP A 736 -7.24 18.25 0.66
CA ASP A 736 -6.81 17.19 1.58
C ASP A 736 -5.41 16.67 1.18
N ALA A 737 -4.86 15.77 1.98
CA ALA A 737 -3.62 15.06 1.62
C ALA A 737 -3.81 14.23 0.33
N HIS A 738 -2.70 14.09 -0.39
CA HIS A 738 -2.42 12.97 -1.29
C HIS A 738 -1.46 12.05 -0.55
N GLU A 739 -1.08 10.92 -1.13
CA GLU A 739 -0.17 9.97 -0.49
C GLU A 739 0.73 9.38 -1.56
N PHE A 740 2.05 9.38 -1.35
CA PHE A 740 2.95 8.67 -2.23
C PHE A 740 3.04 7.22 -1.76
N SER A 741 2.62 6.29 -2.60
CA SER A 741 2.27 4.94 -2.23
C SER A 741 2.92 3.95 -3.20
N GLY A 742 3.47 2.85 -2.70
CA GLY A 742 4.11 1.84 -3.53
C GLY A 742 5.38 2.29 -4.28
N LEU A 743 6.34 1.37 -4.39
CA LEU A 743 7.64 1.57 -5.03
C LEU A 743 8.08 0.26 -5.70
N PHE A 744 8.69 0.32 -6.90
CA PHE A 744 9.26 -0.87 -7.55
C PHE A 744 10.41 -0.55 -8.51
N ASP A 745 11.54 -1.28 -8.41
CA ASP A 745 12.66 -1.14 -9.35
C ASP A 745 12.38 -1.87 -10.67
N MET A 746 12.20 -1.13 -11.77
CA MET A 746 12.01 -1.68 -13.12
C MET A 746 13.32 -1.74 -13.93
N SER A 747 14.44 -1.27 -13.38
CA SER A 747 15.67 -0.98 -14.15
C SER A 747 16.24 -2.20 -14.86
N GLY A 748 16.26 -3.37 -14.21
CA GLY A 748 16.77 -4.61 -14.77
C GLY A 748 15.95 -5.13 -15.95
N LEU A 749 14.64 -4.86 -15.96
CA LEU A 749 13.76 -5.16 -17.10
C LEU A 749 14.12 -4.30 -18.33
N LEU A 750 14.65 -3.10 -18.10
CA LEU A 750 14.97 -2.10 -19.14
C LEU A 750 16.46 -2.02 -19.48
N ARG A 751 17.33 -2.71 -18.72
CA ARG A 751 18.78 -2.69 -18.93
C ARG A 751 19.17 -3.31 -20.27
N LYS A 752 20.09 -2.65 -20.97
CA LYS A 752 20.76 -3.15 -22.18
C LYS A 752 22.24 -3.41 -21.89
N ASN A 753 22.81 -4.38 -22.59
CA ASN A 753 24.24 -4.64 -22.63
C ASN A 753 24.94 -3.68 -23.61
N ASP A 754 26.27 -3.60 -23.55
CA ASP A 754 27.12 -2.74 -24.40
C ASP A 754 26.91 -2.93 -25.91
N ASP A 755 26.42 -4.10 -26.34
CA ASP A 755 26.11 -4.42 -27.74
C ASP A 755 24.69 -4.00 -28.17
N GLY A 756 23.90 -3.44 -27.25
CA GLY A 756 22.53 -3.00 -27.45
C GLY A 756 21.46 -4.10 -27.34
N THR A 757 21.84 -5.33 -26.94
CA THR A 757 20.87 -6.38 -26.58
C THR A 757 20.29 -6.16 -25.18
N TRP A 758 19.12 -6.74 -24.90
CA TRP A 758 18.56 -6.73 -23.54
C TRP A 758 19.42 -7.54 -22.56
N GLY A 759 19.50 -7.07 -21.31
CA GLY A 759 20.20 -7.76 -20.23
C GLY A 759 19.49 -9.01 -19.69
N MET A 760 18.18 -9.14 -19.97
CA MET A 760 17.35 -10.31 -19.63
C MET A 760 16.20 -10.51 -20.64
N SER A 761 15.70 -11.73 -20.71
CA SER A 761 14.54 -12.19 -21.47
C SER A 761 13.31 -12.42 -20.57
N ALA A 762 12.15 -12.62 -21.18
CA ALA A 762 10.93 -13.05 -20.50
C ALA A 762 10.94 -14.52 -20.05
N SER A 763 11.97 -15.29 -20.42
CA SER A 763 12.20 -16.66 -19.92
C SER A 763 13.16 -16.73 -18.74
N ASP A 764 13.71 -15.60 -18.31
CA ASP A 764 14.56 -15.51 -17.12
C ASP A 764 13.72 -15.18 -15.88
N THR A 765 14.18 -15.65 -14.72
CA THR A 765 13.47 -15.54 -13.44
C THR A 765 13.92 -14.31 -12.62
N GLY A 766 13.35 -14.08 -11.43
CA GLY A 766 13.60 -12.89 -10.61
C GLY A 766 15.08 -12.64 -10.30
N VAL A 767 15.89 -13.69 -10.13
CA VAL A 767 17.36 -13.55 -9.92
C VAL A 767 18.05 -12.83 -11.08
N ALA A 768 17.55 -12.96 -12.32
CA ALA A 768 18.08 -12.24 -13.46
C ALA A 768 17.67 -10.76 -13.47
N LYS A 769 16.47 -10.42 -12.96
CA LYS A 769 16.07 -9.02 -12.71
C LYS A 769 17.00 -8.41 -11.65
N LEU A 770 17.16 -9.04 -10.48
CA LEU A 770 18.01 -8.51 -9.40
C LEU A 770 19.47 -8.34 -9.87
N ALA A 771 20.03 -9.34 -10.56
CA ALA A 771 21.37 -9.24 -11.14
C ALA A 771 21.51 -8.11 -12.17
N ASN A 772 20.45 -7.77 -12.93
CA ASN A 772 20.47 -6.61 -13.83
C ASN A 772 20.19 -5.28 -13.09
N ASN A 773 19.37 -5.25 -12.04
CA ASN A 773 19.13 -4.06 -11.19
C ASN A 773 20.45 -3.57 -10.57
N ALA A 774 21.25 -4.51 -10.04
CA ALA A 774 22.56 -4.27 -9.45
C ALA A 774 23.66 -3.90 -10.48
N LEU A 775 23.31 -3.78 -11.76
CA LEU A 775 24.18 -3.31 -12.85
C LEU A 775 23.70 -1.99 -13.47
N VAL A 776 22.81 -1.27 -12.79
CA VAL A 776 22.34 0.07 -13.17
C VAL A 776 22.77 1.08 -12.10
N ASP A 777 23.43 2.16 -12.53
CA ASP A 777 23.81 3.29 -11.65
C ASP A 777 22.56 3.97 -11.09
N ILE A 778 22.64 4.52 -9.88
CA ILE A 778 21.45 5.06 -9.16
C ILE A 778 20.68 6.11 -9.97
N ASN A 779 21.37 6.96 -10.73
CA ASN A 779 20.77 7.99 -11.59
C ASN A 779 20.25 7.47 -12.94
N ASP A 780 20.60 6.24 -13.33
CA ASP A 780 20.09 5.57 -14.52
C ASP A 780 18.91 4.63 -14.20
N LYS A 781 18.51 4.51 -12.92
CA LYS A 781 17.39 3.68 -12.50
C LYS A 781 16.03 4.21 -12.97
N TYR A 782 15.11 3.26 -13.15
CA TYR A 782 13.71 3.48 -13.49
C TYR A 782 12.85 2.98 -12.34
N ILE A 783 12.42 3.90 -11.47
CA ILE A 783 11.66 3.60 -10.25
C ILE A 783 10.19 3.90 -10.51
N LEU A 784 9.34 2.87 -10.41
CA LEU A 784 7.89 3.00 -10.45
C LEU A 784 7.41 3.53 -9.11
N VAL A 785 6.50 4.50 -9.13
CA VAL A 785 5.96 5.22 -7.97
C VAL A 785 4.44 5.34 -8.12
N GLY A 786 3.67 5.02 -7.08
CA GLY A 786 2.26 5.34 -6.99
C GLY A 786 2.04 6.69 -6.31
N LEU A 787 0.86 7.25 -6.53
CA LEU A 787 0.42 8.48 -5.91
C LEU A 787 -1.11 8.45 -5.78
N GLN A 788 -1.61 8.25 -4.55
CA GLN A 788 -3.02 8.33 -4.22
C GLN A 788 -3.49 9.79 -4.25
N ALA A 789 -4.66 10.02 -4.86
CA ALA A 789 -5.41 11.27 -4.73
C ALA A 789 -6.86 10.95 -4.33
N GLY A 790 -7.02 10.40 -3.12
CA GLY A 790 -8.30 9.92 -2.57
C GLY A 790 -9.39 11.00 -2.37
N ASN A 791 -9.04 12.27 -2.54
CA ASN A 791 -9.94 13.42 -2.54
C ASN A 791 -10.49 13.80 -3.94
N PHE A 792 -10.08 13.10 -5.00
CA PHE A 792 -10.60 13.27 -6.36
C PHE A 792 -11.57 12.15 -6.74
N ALA A 793 -12.83 12.52 -7.05
CA ALA A 793 -13.90 11.57 -7.38
C ALA A 793 -14.86 12.03 -8.51
N CYS A 794 -14.65 13.23 -9.10
CA CYS A 794 -15.54 13.79 -10.12
C CYS A 794 -15.03 13.57 -11.57
N GLY A 795 -15.67 14.23 -12.54
CA GLY A 795 -15.27 14.21 -13.95
C GLY A 795 -15.27 12.79 -14.51
N VAL A 796 -14.21 12.45 -15.24
CA VAL A 796 -14.01 11.11 -15.79
C VAL A 796 -14.05 10.01 -14.72
N ILE A 797 -13.49 10.22 -13.52
CA ILE A 797 -13.44 9.21 -12.44
C ILE A 797 -14.87 8.81 -12.02
N GLY A 798 -15.67 9.81 -11.67
CA GLY A 798 -17.06 9.62 -11.24
C GLY A 798 -17.98 9.11 -12.35
N ALA A 799 -17.82 9.62 -13.59
CA ALA A 799 -18.56 9.13 -14.76
C ALA A 799 -18.28 7.65 -15.08
N PHE A 800 -17.11 7.15 -14.66
CA PHE A 800 -16.62 5.81 -14.95
C PHE A 800 -16.75 4.80 -13.81
N GLN A 801 -17.21 5.23 -12.63
CA GLN A 801 -17.16 4.44 -11.39
C GLN A 801 -15.74 3.92 -11.10
N ALA A 802 -14.73 4.76 -11.34
CA ALA A 802 -13.32 4.43 -11.11
C ALA A 802 -12.89 4.67 -9.64
N ASP A 803 -13.83 4.71 -8.70
CA ASP A 803 -13.71 5.09 -7.28
C ASP A 803 -13.01 6.43 -6.99
N ARG A 804 -11.68 6.51 -7.19
CA ARG A 804 -10.81 7.63 -6.80
C ARG A 804 -9.68 7.95 -7.78
N GLY A 805 -9.02 9.09 -7.55
CA GLY A 805 -7.95 9.62 -8.38
C GLY A 805 -6.56 9.16 -7.95
N GLY A 806 -5.58 9.38 -8.83
CA GLY A 806 -4.18 9.09 -8.58
C GLY A 806 -3.40 8.93 -9.88
N GLN A 807 -2.08 8.77 -9.76
CA GLN A 807 -1.18 8.58 -10.91
C GLN A 807 -0.21 7.44 -10.69
N TRP A 808 0.08 6.71 -11.77
CA TRP A 808 1.21 5.79 -11.83
C TRP A 808 2.36 6.59 -12.45
N LEU A 809 3.45 6.72 -11.74
CA LEU A 809 4.57 7.62 -12.05
C LEU A 809 5.85 6.81 -12.28
N LEU A 810 6.73 7.34 -13.12
CA LEU A 810 8.07 6.83 -13.32
C LEU A 810 9.07 7.92 -12.93
N TYR A 811 9.91 7.62 -11.95
CA TYR A 811 10.96 8.49 -11.43
C TYR A 811 12.33 7.99 -11.91
N GLN A 812 13.18 8.92 -12.35
CA GLN A 812 14.58 8.68 -12.66
C GLN A 812 15.44 9.60 -11.79
N PRO A 813 16.24 9.07 -10.84
CA PRO A 813 17.04 9.88 -9.92
C PRO A 813 18.10 10.75 -10.59
N SER A 814 18.47 11.84 -9.91
CA SER A 814 19.58 12.72 -10.28
C SER A 814 20.22 13.30 -9.00
N ILE A 815 20.78 12.41 -8.18
CA ILE A 815 21.47 12.75 -6.92
C ILE A 815 23.00 12.80 -7.09
N PRO A 816 23.74 13.46 -6.18
CA PRO A 816 25.19 13.40 -6.12
C PRO A 816 25.68 11.95 -6.02
N HIS A 817 26.68 11.58 -6.82
CA HIS A 817 27.24 10.22 -6.87
C HIS A 817 28.78 10.23 -6.90
N GLY A 818 29.40 9.31 -6.15
CA GLY A 818 30.83 9.30 -5.86
C GLY A 818 31.25 10.31 -4.78
N ALA A 819 32.43 10.13 -4.20
CA ALA A 819 32.93 10.90 -3.05
C ALA A 819 32.87 12.42 -3.28
N VAL A 820 31.88 13.07 -2.68
CA VAL A 820 31.65 14.52 -2.80
C VAL A 820 32.66 15.25 -1.91
N PRO A 821 33.46 16.20 -2.45
CA PRO A 821 34.27 17.05 -1.60
C PRO A 821 33.35 18.02 -0.84
N SER A 822 33.40 17.94 0.50
CA SER A 822 32.69 18.77 1.50
C SER A 822 32.00 20.01 0.92
N VAL A 823 30.68 19.94 0.75
CA VAL A 823 29.86 21.11 0.43
C VAL A 823 29.78 21.98 1.69
N GLU A 824 30.05 23.29 1.57
CA GLU A 824 29.83 24.21 2.69
C GLU A 824 28.34 24.25 3.03
N VAL A 825 27.96 23.64 4.15
CA VAL A 825 26.66 23.85 4.78
C VAL A 825 26.55 25.32 5.14
N VAL A 826 25.73 26.05 4.38
CA VAL A 826 25.43 27.46 4.67
C VAL A 826 24.50 27.51 5.88
N ARG A 827 25.09 27.47 7.08
CA ARG A 827 24.38 27.75 8.33
C ARG A 827 23.70 29.12 8.23
N GLN A 828 22.37 29.14 8.26
CA GLN A 828 21.66 30.35 8.62
C GLN A 828 21.72 30.50 10.14
N ASP A 829 22.70 31.27 10.61
CA ASP A 829 22.69 31.76 11.98
C ASP A 829 21.42 32.62 12.18
N PHE A 830 20.42 32.07 12.84
CA PHE A 830 19.27 32.84 13.30
C PHE A 830 19.76 33.86 14.35
N PRO A 831 19.30 35.13 14.30
CA PRO A 831 19.68 36.11 15.32
C PRO A 831 19.22 35.61 16.69
N GLN A 832 20.16 35.50 17.64
CA GLN A 832 19.79 35.31 19.04
C GLN A 832 18.98 36.52 19.50
N GLU A 833 17.79 36.29 20.05
CA GLU A 833 17.07 37.33 20.79
C GLU A 833 17.91 37.70 22.01
N GLU A 834 18.43 38.93 22.03
CA GLU A 834 19.04 39.50 23.23
C GLU A 834 17.95 39.64 24.30
N SER A 835 18.03 38.82 25.35
CA SER A 835 17.18 38.98 26.53
C SER A 835 17.56 40.29 27.24
N GLU A 836 16.68 41.29 27.19
CA GLU A 836 16.86 42.51 28.00
C GLU A 836 16.72 42.16 29.49
N ASP A 837 17.81 42.29 30.23
CA ASP A 837 17.85 42.18 31.69
C ASP A 837 17.08 43.36 32.33
N GLU A 838 15.83 43.15 32.75
CA GLU A 838 15.14 44.11 33.63
C GLU A 838 15.68 44.01 35.07
N GLU A 839 16.54 44.96 35.46
CA GLU A 839 16.88 45.23 36.85
C GLU A 839 15.61 45.63 37.65
N THR A 840 15.15 44.76 38.55
CA THR A 840 14.17 45.14 39.59
C THR A 840 14.85 45.28 40.94
N ASP A 841 15.07 46.52 41.38
CA ASP A 841 15.54 46.84 42.73
C ASP A 841 14.74 48.04 43.29
N GLY A 842 14.11 47.86 44.46
CA GLY A 842 13.70 48.97 45.34
C GLY A 842 12.24 49.49 45.29
N ASP A 843 11.46 49.06 46.30
CA ASP A 843 10.56 49.87 47.15
C ASP A 843 9.37 50.70 46.56
N GLY A 844 8.19 50.54 47.19
CA GLY A 844 7.27 51.68 47.39
C GLY A 844 5.75 51.42 47.39
N ASP A 845 5.20 51.07 48.58
CA ASP A 845 3.88 51.41 49.16
C ASP A 845 2.52 51.37 48.39
N ASP A 846 1.47 51.13 49.19
CA ASP A 846 -0.01 51.13 48.95
C ASP A 846 -0.65 49.96 48.15
#